data_AF-A0AAW7WF18-F1
#
_entry.id   AF-A0AAW7WF18-F1
#
_cell.length_a   1.000
_cell.length_b   1.000
_cell.length_c   1.000
_cell.angle_alpha   90.00
_cell.angle_beta   90.00
_cell.angle_gamma   90.00
#
_symmetry.space_group_name_H-M   'P 1'
#
loop_
_entity.id
_entity.type
_entity.pdbx_description
1 polymer ?
#
loop_
_entity_poly.entity_id
_entity_poly.type
_entity_poly.pdbx_seq_one_letter_code
_entity_poly.pdbx_strand_id
1 'polypeptide(L)'
;SQHYGSTEWDLTGAGEGDYYFSEQNYNNKDIWIDLDGQISYLDPYSGGLITPQAGEQGNQSGDDLIIGFDRVSYSDSAENWEPWYGDSALSNLAIARLRDEQGEYFIVQDRSGNSDNQGTDTLRRVDTLEIYSQHYGSTEWDLTGAGEGDYYFSEQNYNNKDIWIDLDGNVALIDSYGNPIPTGPGMQGNQAGDDLIIGFEELNLDGVMSDYRITKARDLDGYFYKVTSNDAHYGTDTLRNVDSIQFDDSVYFLNEEAIDSGDRALRLQALLTSESSILPQVAVLGDSVDHDASYSLLITGESLREGYTIESADLTLHFDPLLFGVINASDVRIGGELPIANAVEIDNESGTLRLAAASLAALDAGQGVSSETVIASISLDFDEEALATIEKNADGSLVTNPLSFSLSANADETVLSKNFFDATGLLNREIVTLNDLGGYAAVGSEDVTLYEAKINFEQQDDGLVLGTQRVVGADATFTNLIRSGDTLTTSVDWLNVGNIQANNLNYSEVYNQNATLASADFSQTSVASGSFIDGVFVSDARESTTLTTDIKVTGSAGNVLDLSDGIVSIQAEGSEIFTNEGKGSSNLITFQGDLNYDGRVSMKDLAYLNAGAARQQTVIPGDNETDADGNGIVDASLAKDVDADFNGKIDLADLAVLDNDWGKSLHTGDQDFQGSESISWNELDSQGESSTWENDSFKDQNAIESEPAYVGSLEAPGTSGVIGSDGNQDGNNSLEGESFQDPLAA
;
A
#
# COMPACT_ATOMS: atom_id res chain seq x y z
N SER A 1 -25.55 -46.79 -0.37
CA SER A 1 -24.13 -46.38 -0.30
C SER A 1 -23.94 -45.30 -1.35
N GLN A 2 -24.26 -44.05 -1.01
CA GLN A 2 -23.36 -43.04 -0.43
C GLN A 2 -22.17 -42.71 -1.35
N HIS A 3 -22.36 -41.67 -2.17
CA HIS A 3 -21.38 -40.62 -2.48
C HIS A 3 -22.17 -39.41 -2.99
N TYR A 4 -22.55 -38.53 -2.06
CA TYR A 4 -22.86 -37.14 -2.35
C TYR A 4 -21.71 -36.35 -1.72
N GLY A 5 -20.92 -35.69 -2.54
CA GLY A 5 -20.00 -34.64 -2.14
C GLY A 5 -20.28 -33.47 -3.04
N SER A 6 -20.83 -32.40 -2.48
CA SER A 6 -20.81 -31.08 -3.08
C SER A 6 -19.35 -30.63 -3.12
N THR A 7 -18.82 -30.40 -4.31
CA THR A 7 -17.61 -29.59 -4.46
C THR A 7 -18.02 -28.14 -4.26
N GLU A 8 -17.75 -27.63 -3.07
CA GLU A 8 -17.71 -26.21 -2.76
C GLU A 8 -16.46 -25.64 -3.46
N TRP A 9 -16.64 -24.59 -4.27
CA TRP A 9 -15.54 -23.89 -4.92
C TRP A 9 -15.12 -22.73 -4.04
N ASP A 10 -13.90 -22.83 -3.52
CA ASP A 10 -13.24 -21.79 -2.75
C ASP A 10 -12.73 -20.71 -3.71
N LEU A 11 -13.32 -19.52 -3.66
CA LEU A 11 -12.88 -18.33 -4.43
C LEU A 11 -11.84 -17.48 -3.67
N THR A 12 -11.31 -17.98 -2.55
CA THR A 12 -10.32 -17.25 -1.71
C THR A 12 -8.91 -17.83 -1.77
N GLY A 13 -8.70 -18.96 -2.47
CA GLY A 13 -7.38 -19.57 -2.66
C GLY A 13 -6.86 -19.48 -4.09
N ALA A 14 -5.61 -19.05 -4.27
CA ALA A 14 -4.90 -19.08 -5.54
C ALA A 14 -4.74 -20.54 -6.03
N GLY A 15 -5.67 -20.99 -6.88
CA GLY A 15 -5.66 -22.28 -7.56
C GLY A 15 -5.78 -22.09 -9.07
N GLU A 16 -4.79 -22.61 -9.81
CA GLU A 16 -4.59 -22.67 -11.27
C GLU A 16 -5.73 -22.14 -12.17
N GLY A 17 -5.88 -20.81 -12.20
CA GLY A 17 -6.84 -20.11 -13.05
C GLY A 17 -6.80 -18.60 -12.83
N ASP A 18 -5.62 -17.98 -12.90
CA ASP A 18 -5.49 -16.54 -12.67
C ASP A 18 -6.21 -15.74 -13.78
N TYR A 19 -7.25 -15.00 -13.43
CA TYR A 19 -7.85 -13.97 -14.29
C TYR A 19 -7.29 -12.59 -13.88
N TYR A 20 -6.31 -12.09 -14.65
CA TYR A 20 -5.74 -10.75 -14.43
C TYR A 20 -6.53 -9.67 -15.19
N PHE A 21 -7.03 -8.66 -14.49
CA PHE A 21 -7.41 -7.38 -15.10
C PHE A 21 -6.36 -6.32 -14.77
N SER A 22 -5.71 -5.77 -15.79
CA SER A 22 -4.84 -4.59 -15.67
C SER A 22 -5.56 -3.35 -16.22
N GLU A 23 -5.09 -2.14 -15.89
CA GLU A 23 -5.56 -0.88 -16.51
C GLU A 23 -5.50 -0.90 -18.05
N GLN A 24 -4.66 -1.76 -18.65
CA GLN A 24 -4.61 -1.93 -20.10
C GLN A 24 -5.85 -2.64 -20.65
N ASN A 25 -6.48 -3.55 -19.88
CA ASN A 25 -7.72 -4.22 -20.29
C ASN A 25 -8.91 -3.25 -20.25
N TYR A 26 -8.90 -2.29 -19.32
CA TYR A 26 -9.94 -1.25 -19.19
C TYR A 26 -9.99 -0.22 -20.34
N ASN A 27 -8.92 -0.13 -21.14
CA ASN A 27 -8.84 0.81 -22.27
C ASN A 27 -9.14 0.14 -23.63
N ASN A 28 -9.46 -1.15 -23.64
CA ASN A 28 -9.77 -1.89 -24.87
C ASN A 28 -11.29 -1.92 -25.11
N LYS A 29 -11.73 -1.48 -26.29
CA LYS A 29 -13.13 -1.12 -26.61
C LYS A 29 -14.07 -2.29 -26.95
N ASP A 30 -13.68 -3.54 -26.68
CA ASP A 30 -14.40 -4.72 -27.18
C ASP A 30 -14.43 -5.89 -26.16
N ILE A 31 -14.58 -5.62 -24.85
CA ILE A 31 -14.59 -6.66 -23.80
C ILE A 31 -15.98 -6.80 -23.16
N TRP A 32 -16.52 -8.02 -23.12
CA TRP A 32 -17.72 -8.37 -22.35
C TRP A 32 -17.43 -9.57 -21.43
N ILE A 33 -18.10 -9.62 -20.28
CA ILE A 33 -18.00 -10.70 -19.30
C ILE A 33 -19.38 -11.35 -19.19
N ASP A 34 -19.43 -12.62 -19.60
CA ASP A 34 -20.50 -13.55 -19.26
C ASP A 34 -20.25 -14.07 -17.84
N LEU A 35 -21.17 -13.82 -16.90
CA LEU A 35 -21.06 -14.27 -15.52
C LEU A 35 -21.51 -15.73 -15.31
N ASP A 36 -22.08 -16.40 -16.32
CA ASP A 36 -22.64 -17.75 -16.19
C ASP A 36 -21.91 -18.85 -17.00
N GLY A 37 -20.92 -18.51 -17.83
CA GLY A 37 -19.89 -19.50 -18.19
C GLY A 37 -19.08 -19.35 -19.47
N GLN A 38 -19.22 -18.29 -20.28
CA GLN A 38 -18.39 -18.10 -21.48
C GLN A 38 -17.54 -16.82 -21.44
N ILE A 39 -16.49 -16.84 -20.61
CA ILE A 39 -15.42 -15.82 -20.68
C ILE A 39 -14.53 -16.09 -21.90
N SER A 40 -14.15 -15.02 -22.62
CA SER A 40 -13.10 -15.09 -23.64
C SER A 40 -11.80 -15.61 -23.01
N TYR A 41 -11.36 -16.80 -23.40
CA TYR A 41 -10.12 -17.39 -22.86
C TYR A 41 -8.97 -17.22 -23.84
N LEU A 42 -7.76 -17.14 -23.28
CA LEU A 42 -6.53 -17.17 -24.05
C LEU A 42 -6.34 -18.59 -24.60
N ASP A 43 -6.24 -18.76 -25.91
CA ASP A 43 -5.93 -20.07 -26.48
C ASP A 43 -4.54 -20.52 -25.99
N PRO A 44 -4.44 -21.60 -25.21
CA PRO A 44 -3.17 -22.02 -24.62
C PRO A 44 -2.13 -22.45 -25.65
N TYR A 45 -2.51 -22.63 -26.92
CA TYR A 45 -1.59 -23.01 -27.99
C TYR A 45 -1.17 -21.87 -28.92
N SER A 46 -1.97 -20.80 -29.03
CA SER A 46 -1.69 -19.69 -29.95
C SER A 46 -1.46 -18.35 -29.25
N GLY A 47 -1.82 -18.22 -27.97
CA GLY A 47 -1.71 -16.97 -27.20
C GLY A 47 -2.67 -15.86 -27.67
N GLY A 48 -3.54 -16.15 -28.65
CA GLY A 48 -4.59 -15.23 -29.08
C GLY A 48 -5.84 -15.36 -28.21
N LEU A 49 -6.50 -14.23 -27.95
CA LEU A 49 -7.83 -14.23 -27.33
C LEU A 49 -8.84 -14.86 -28.30
N ILE A 50 -9.52 -15.93 -27.89
CA ILE A 50 -10.67 -16.46 -28.65
C ILE A 50 -11.91 -15.75 -28.11
N THR A 51 -12.41 -14.77 -28.86
CA THR A 51 -13.70 -14.12 -28.60
C THR A 51 -14.83 -14.90 -29.27
N PRO A 52 -16.02 -15.02 -28.64
CA PRO A 52 -17.22 -15.52 -29.30
C PRO A 52 -17.57 -14.73 -30.57
N GLN A 53 -18.33 -15.32 -31.50
CA GLN A 53 -18.60 -14.71 -32.81
C GLN A 53 -19.39 -13.40 -32.69
N ALA A 54 -19.01 -12.38 -33.46
CA ALA A 54 -19.71 -11.10 -33.50
C ALA A 54 -21.15 -11.26 -34.00
N GLY A 55 -22.12 -10.83 -33.18
CA GLY A 55 -23.55 -10.82 -33.52
C GLY A 55 -24.50 -11.54 -32.55
N GLU A 56 -24.01 -12.09 -31.43
CA GLU A 56 -24.82 -12.83 -30.43
C GLU A 56 -24.73 -12.21 -29.02
N GLN A 57 -24.71 -10.88 -28.91
CA GLN A 57 -24.61 -10.16 -27.63
C GLN A 57 -26.01 -9.78 -27.11
N GLY A 58 -26.33 -10.05 -25.84
CA GLY A 58 -27.54 -9.58 -25.16
C GLY A 58 -28.80 -10.46 -25.28
N ASN A 59 -28.67 -11.77 -25.47
CA ASN A 59 -29.82 -12.68 -25.48
C ASN A 59 -29.58 -14.05 -24.81
N GLN A 60 -28.35 -14.30 -24.34
CA GLN A 60 -28.05 -15.55 -23.66
C GLN A 60 -28.58 -15.45 -22.22
N SER A 61 -29.05 -16.57 -21.67
CA SER A 61 -29.45 -16.66 -20.27
C SER A 61 -28.31 -16.17 -19.37
N GLY A 62 -28.61 -15.42 -18.30
CA GLY A 62 -27.60 -14.97 -17.32
C GLY A 62 -27.42 -13.45 -17.24
N ASP A 63 -26.78 -12.98 -16.17
CA ASP A 63 -26.50 -11.55 -15.94
C ASP A 63 -25.16 -11.17 -16.60
N ASP A 64 -25.16 -10.28 -17.60
CA ASP A 64 -23.92 -9.85 -18.27
C ASP A 64 -23.36 -8.52 -17.73
N LEU A 65 -22.04 -8.37 -17.68
CA LEU A 65 -21.38 -7.05 -17.53
C LEU A 65 -20.74 -6.64 -18.87
N ILE A 66 -21.32 -5.64 -19.52
CA ILE A 66 -20.96 -5.19 -20.87
C ILE A 66 -20.29 -3.81 -20.78
N ILE A 67 -19.00 -3.70 -21.09
CA ILE A 67 -18.24 -2.45 -20.92
C ILE A 67 -17.56 -1.99 -22.22
N GLY A 68 -17.75 -0.72 -22.59
CA GLY A 68 -16.89 -0.01 -23.55
C GLY A 68 -17.26 -0.13 -25.03
N PHE A 69 -18.46 -0.62 -25.34
CA PHE A 69 -18.95 -0.78 -26.71
C PHE A 69 -19.64 0.48 -27.26
N ASP A 70 -19.34 0.85 -28.50
CA ASP A 70 -20.06 1.96 -29.14
C ASP A 70 -21.55 1.60 -29.43
N ARG A 71 -21.91 0.31 -29.48
CA ARG A 71 -23.29 -0.17 -29.68
C ARG A 71 -23.51 -1.55 -29.06
N VAL A 72 -24.62 -1.72 -28.33
CA VAL A 72 -25.13 -3.03 -27.86
C VAL A 72 -26.52 -3.25 -28.44
N SER A 73 -26.80 -4.45 -28.97
CA SER A 73 -28.05 -4.74 -29.67
C SER A 73 -28.81 -5.90 -29.02
N TYR A 74 -30.04 -5.67 -28.54
CA TYR A 74 -30.93 -6.70 -28.01
C TYR A 74 -31.94 -7.12 -29.09
N SER A 75 -32.17 -8.43 -29.26
CA SER A 75 -33.16 -8.95 -30.21
C SER A 75 -34.33 -9.58 -29.46
N ASP A 76 -35.50 -8.95 -29.50
CA ASP A 76 -36.74 -9.56 -29.00
C ASP A 76 -37.22 -10.63 -30.00
N SER A 77 -36.96 -11.90 -29.68
CA SER A 77 -37.33 -13.05 -30.49
C SER A 77 -38.57 -13.78 -29.97
N ALA A 78 -39.55 -13.09 -29.37
CA ALA A 78 -40.80 -13.72 -28.96
C ALA A 78 -41.64 -14.19 -30.18
N GLU A 79 -41.26 -15.32 -30.77
CA GLU A 79 -42.09 -16.12 -31.69
C GLU A 79 -43.12 -16.91 -30.88
N ASN A 80 -44.13 -16.28 -30.29
CA ASN A 80 -45.29 -17.04 -29.78
C ASN A 80 -46.62 -16.36 -30.13
N TRP A 81 -47.34 -17.04 -31.04
CA TRP A 81 -48.71 -16.86 -31.52
C TRP A 81 -49.69 -16.07 -30.62
N GLU A 82 -50.08 -14.85 -31.02
CA GLU A 82 -51.40 -14.50 -31.58
C GLU A 82 -51.45 -12.99 -31.95
N PRO A 83 -51.81 -12.59 -33.19
CA PRO A 83 -51.54 -11.25 -33.71
C PRO A 83 -52.58 -10.15 -33.36
N TRP A 84 -53.22 -10.17 -32.19
CA TRP A 84 -54.43 -9.35 -31.95
C TRP A 84 -54.44 -8.35 -30.78
N TYR A 85 -53.33 -8.08 -30.10
CA TYR A 85 -53.22 -6.90 -29.23
C TYR A 85 -51.89 -6.17 -29.46
N GLY A 86 -51.98 -4.86 -29.73
CA GLY A 86 -50.85 -4.00 -30.07
C GLY A 86 -50.06 -3.56 -28.85
N ASP A 87 -49.48 -4.51 -28.11
CA ASP A 87 -48.43 -4.18 -27.14
C ASP A 87 -47.11 -3.95 -27.92
N SER A 88 -46.49 -2.81 -27.67
CA SER A 88 -45.23 -2.40 -28.28
C SER A 88 -44.10 -3.31 -27.82
N ALA A 89 -43.20 -3.71 -28.73
CA ALA A 89 -42.01 -4.54 -28.47
C ALA A 89 -41.04 -4.01 -27.39
N LEU A 90 -41.31 -2.84 -26.79
CA LEU A 90 -40.60 -2.31 -25.63
C LEU A 90 -41.16 -2.83 -24.30
N SER A 91 -42.27 -3.57 -24.28
CA SER A 91 -42.89 -4.06 -23.04
C SER A 91 -42.07 -5.12 -22.32
N ASN A 92 -41.10 -5.73 -23.01
CA ASN A 92 -40.34 -6.88 -22.52
C ASN A 92 -38.92 -6.50 -22.07
N LEU A 93 -38.49 -5.25 -22.15
CA LEU A 93 -37.17 -4.84 -21.62
C LEU A 93 -37.37 -3.74 -20.57
N ALA A 94 -36.80 -3.93 -19.39
CA ALA A 94 -36.63 -2.84 -18.42
C ALA A 94 -35.24 -2.24 -18.53
N ILE A 95 -35.18 -0.91 -18.55
CA ILE A 95 -33.91 -0.20 -18.61
C ILE A 95 -33.87 0.84 -17.48
N ALA A 96 -32.89 0.72 -16.59
CA ALA A 96 -32.58 1.73 -15.58
C ALA A 96 -31.26 2.44 -15.92
N ARG A 97 -31.22 3.76 -15.79
CA ARG A 97 -29.99 4.56 -15.90
C ARG A 97 -29.56 4.97 -14.50
N LEU A 98 -28.34 4.60 -14.13
CA LEU A 98 -27.74 4.90 -12.84
C LEU A 98 -26.45 5.69 -13.05
N ARG A 99 -26.11 6.53 -12.07
CA ARG A 99 -24.92 7.38 -12.12
C ARG A 99 -24.27 7.42 -10.76
N ASP A 100 -22.98 7.14 -10.74
CA ASP A 100 -22.13 7.26 -9.57
C ASP A 100 -20.91 8.15 -9.87
N GLU A 101 -19.98 8.23 -8.91
CA GLU A 101 -18.75 9.01 -9.02
C GLU A 101 -17.81 8.50 -10.12
N GLN A 102 -17.98 7.25 -10.55
CA GLN A 102 -17.15 6.59 -11.54
C GLN A 102 -17.77 6.58 -12.96
N GLY A 103 -18.98 7.14 -13.12
CA GLY A 103 -19.61 7.35 -14.41
C GLY A 103 -21.07 6.91 -14.47
N GLU A 104 -21.61 6.81 -15.69
CA GLU A 104 -22.97 6.32 -15.92
C GLU A 104 -22.94 4.84 -16.29
N TYR A 105 -23.91 4.10 -15.79
CA TYR A 105 -24.17 2.72 -16.18
C TYR A 105 -25.68 2.50 -16.36
N PHE A 106 -26.03 1.51 -17.17
CA PHE A 106 -27.40 1.16 -17.49
C PHE A 106 -27.62 -0.29 -17.08
N ILE A 107 -28.76 -0.58 -16.49
CA ILE A 107 -29.20 -1.94 -16.23
C ILE A 107 -30.28 -2.26 -17.25
N VAL A 108 -30.10 -3.31 -18.05
CA VAL A 108 -31.04 -3.78 -19.07
C VAL A 108 -31.47 -5.19 -18.70
N GLN A 109 -32.76 -5.39 -18.46
CA GLN A 109 -33.31 -6.69 -18.10
C GLN A 109 -34.35 -7.17 -19.11
N ASP A 110 -34.20 -8.41 -19.60
CA ASP A 110 -35.23 -9.09 -20.39
C ASP A 110 -36.34 -9.65 -19.49
N ARG A 111 -37.54 -9.06 -19.64
CA ARG A 111 -38.79 -9.43 -18.98
C ARG A 111 -39.64 -10.39 -19.82
N SER A 112 -39.11 -10.95 -20.91
CA SER A 112 -39.80 -11.99 -21.65
C SER A 112 -40.07 -13.14 -20.66
N GLY A 113 -41.35 -13.36 -20.33
CA GLY A 113 -41.79 -14.19 -19.18
C GLY A 113 -41.53 -15.70 -19.31
N ASN A 114 -40.44 -16.09 -19.96
CA ASN A 114 -39.91 -17.43 -20.02
C ASN A 114 -38.82 -17.55 -18.96
N SER A 115 -38.97 -18.48 -18.02
CA SER A 115 -38.10 -18.70 -16.85
C SER A 115 -36.63 -18.96 -17.18
N ASP A 116 -36.31 -19.15 -18.46
CA ASP A 116 -35.00 -19.59 -18.93
C ASP A 116 -34.18 -18.43 -19.53
N ASN A 117 -34.66 -17.18 -19.47
CA ASN A 117 -34.04 -16.03 -20.16
C ASN A 117 -34.11 -14.69 -19.38
N GLN A 118 -34.12 -14.72 -18.04
CA GLN A 118 -34.27 -13.53 -17.19
C GLN A 118 -32.92 -12.97 -16.73
N GLY A 119 -32.03 -12.66 -17.67
CA GLY A 119 -30.75 -12.00 -17.40
C GLY A 119 -30.89 -10.50 -17.15
N THR A 120 -30.12 -9.98 -16.20
CA THR A 120 -29.95 -8.56 -15.91
C THR A 120 -28.56 -8.11 -16.34
N ASP A 121 -28.50 -7.36 -17.43
CA ASP A 121 -27.24 -6.90 -17.98
C ASP A 121 -26.89 -5.52 -17.45
N THR A 122 -25.66 -5.35 -16.96
CA THR A 122 -25.10 -4.04 -16.62
C THR A 122 -24.23 -3.54 -17.77
N LEU A 123 -24.63 -2.44 -18.38
CA LEU A 123 -23.93 -1.77 -19.48
C LEU A 123 -23.20 -0.54 -18.96
N ARG A 124 -21.88 -0.46 -19.19
CA ARG A 124 -21.07 0.70 -18.81
C ARG A 124 -20.29 1.24 -20.00
N ARG A 125 -20.23 2.56 -20.16
CA ARG A 125 -19.57 3.21 -21.31
C ARG A 125 -20.07 2.66 -22.66
N VAL A 126 -21.38 2.47 -22.77
CA VAL A 126 -22.04 2.09 -24.01
C VAL A 126 -22.66 3.33 -24.65
N ASP A 127 -22.36 3.57 -25.93
CA ASP A 127 -22.81 4.78 -26.61
C ASP A 127 -24.24 4.65 -27.17
N THR A 128 -24.61 3.48 -27.69
CA THR A 128 -25.94 3.24 -28.29
C THR A 128 -26.51 1.89 -27.86
N LEU A 129 -27.77 1.88 -27.41
CA LEU A 129 -28.54 0.65 -27.20
C LEU A 129 -29.54 0.48 -28.33
N GLU A 130 -29.43 -0.59 -29.11
CA GLU A 130 -30.38 -0.91 -30.17
C GLU A 130 -31.29 -2.07 -29.77
N ILE A 131 -32.60 -1.87 -29.83
CA ILE A 131 -33.58 -2.93 -29.58
C ILE A 131 -34.21 -3.30 -30.92
N TYR A 132 -33.92 -4.51 -31.40
CA TYR A 132 -34.42 -5.03 -32.66
C TYR A 132 -35.76 -5.73 -32.45
N SER A 133 -36.83 -5.16 -33.01
CA SER A 133 -38.13 -5.82 -33.10
C SER A 133 -38.37 -6.34 -34.51
N GLN A 134 -38.66 -7.64 -34.65
CA GLN A 134 -38.97 -8.25 -35.95
C GLN A 134 -40.15 -7.57 -36.68
N HIS A 135 -41.06 -6.92 -35.96
CA HIS A 135 -42.28 -6.34 -36.53
C HIS A 135 -42.24 -4.81 -36.70
N TYR A 136 -41.43 -4.09 -35.91
CA TYR A 136 -41.40 -2.62 -35.91
C TYR A 136 -40.08 -2.01 -36.39
N GLY A 137 -39.09 -2.83 -36.73
CA GLY A 137 -37.73 -2.37 -37.03
C GLY A 137 -36.92 -2.16 -35.75
N SER A 138 -35.68 -1.69 -35.88
CA SER A 138 -34.88 -1.36 -34.71
C SER A 138 -35.22 0.00 -34.12
N THR A 139 -35.21 0.06 -32.79
CA THR A 139 -35.25 1.31 -32.04
C THR A 139 -33.86 1.54 -31.46
N GLU A 140 -33.20 2.63 -31.87
CA GLU A 140 -31.89 3.01 -31.35
C GLU A 140 -32.06 4.06 -30.24
N TRP A 141 -31.42 3.82 -29.10
CA TRP A 141 -31.33 4.71 -27.94
C TRP A 141 -29.91 5.23 -27.85
N ASP A 142 -29.74 6.53 -28.10
CA ASP A 142 -28.46 7.22 -27.92
C ASP A 142 -28.23 7.47 -26.42
N LEU A 143 -27.22 6.80 -25.87
CA LEU A 143 -26.84 6.87 -24.47
C LEU A 143 -25.76 7.94 -24.21
N THR A 144 -25.19 8.54 -25.27
CA THR A 144 -24.10 9.54 -25.18
C THR A 144 -24.57 10.96 -24.82
N GLY A 145 -25.88 11.16 -24.61
CA GLY A 145 -26.49 12.46 -24.35
C GLY A 145 -27.46 12.51 -23.16
N ALA A 146 -27.79 13.73 -22.73
CA ALA A 146 -28.87 14.02 -21.78
C ALA A 146 -30.26 14.07 -22.46
N GLY A 147 -30.50 13.18 -23.44
CA GLY A 147 -31.63 13.23 -24.37
C GLY A 147 -32.94 12.64 -23.80
N GLU A 148 -34.08 13.08 -24.35
CA GLU A 148 -35.46 12.83 -23.89
C GLU A 148 -35.99 11.39 -24.17
N GLY A 149 -35.51 10.39 -23.42
CA GLY A 149 -36.24 9.12 -23.24
C GLY A 149 -37.23 9.22 -22.08
N ASP A 150 -38.37 8.52 -22.14
CA ASP A 150 -39.22 8.31 -20.96
C ASP A 150 -38.47 7.39 -19.98
N TYR A 151 -37.56 7.97 -19.18
CA TYR A 151 -36.78 7.26 -18.18
C TYR A 151 -37.60 7.04 -16.92
N TYR A 152 -37.56 5.83 -16.38
CA TYR A 152 -38.33 5.46 -15.19
C TYR A 152 -37.78 6.07 -13.88
N PHE A 153 -36.51 6.52 -13.83
CA PHE A 153 -35.91 7.17 -12.65
C PHE A 153 -34.95 8.31 -13.02
N SER A 154 -35.00 9.42 -12.28
CA SER A 154 -34.08 10.57 -12.42
C SER A 154 -33.45 10.94 -11.07
N GLU A 155 -32.36 11.73 -11.11
CA GLU A 155 -31.54 12.19 -9.96
C GLU A 155 -32.35 12.74 -8.76
N GLN A 156 -33.57 13.23 -8.97
CA GLN A 156 -34.46 13.72 -7.89
C GLN A 156 -35.00 12.61 -6.98
N ASN A 157 -34.93 11.34 -7.38
CA ASN A 157 -35.47 10.21 -6.62
C ASN A 157 -34.51 9.69 -5.53
N TYR A 158 -33.20 9.94 -5.64
CA TYR A 158 -32.18 9.46 -4.70
C TYR A 158 -32.28 10.04 -3.27
N ASN A 159 -32.96 11.17 -3.09
CA ASN A 159 -33.11 11.85 -1.79
C ASN A 159 -34.44 11.53 -1.09
N ASN A 160 -35.25 10.61 -1.61
CA ASN A 160 -36.55 10.26 -1.04
C ASN A 160 -36.48 8.85 -0.42
N LYS A 161 -36.67 8.75 0.90
CA LYS A 161 -36.38 7.58 1.76
C LYS A 161 -37.33 6.37 1.63
N ASP A 162 -37.79 6.02 0.43
CA ASP A 162 -38.73 4.88 0.26
C ASP A 162 -38.62 4.27 -1.16
N ILE A 163 -37.41 3.90 -1.60
CA ILE A 163 -37.20 3.35 -2.96
C ILE A 163 -36.40 2.05 -2.89
N TRP A 164 -36.97 0.98 -3.43
CA TRP A 164 -36.27 -0.28 -3.71
C TRP A 164 -36.17 -0.44 -5.23
N ILE A 165 -35.03 -0.96 -5.70
CA ILE A 165 -34.90 -1.46 -7.07
C ILE A 165 -34.93 -2.97 -6.95
N ASP A 166 -36.10 -3.53 -7.20
CA ASP A 166 -36.27 -4.95 -7.46
C ASP A 166 -35.58 -5.27 -8.79
N LEU A 167 -34.53 -6.09 -8.75
CA LEU A 167 -33.81 -6.48 -9.97
C LEU A 167 -34.44 -7.70 -10.65
N ASP A 168 -35.45 -8.38 -10.08
CA ASP A 168 -36.04 -9.59 -10.67
C ASP A 168 -37.58 -9.59 -10.82
N GLY A 169 -38.32 -8.61 -10.26
CA GLY A 169 -39.77 -8.77 -10.09
C GLY A 169 -40.69 -7.55 -10.29
N ASN A 170 -40.45 -6.41 -9.66
CA ASN A 170 -41.45 -5.34 -9.57
C ASN A 170 -40.84 -3.92 -9.41
N VAL A 171 -40.37 -3.35 -10.51
CA VAL A 171 -40.31 -1.89 -10.61
C VAL A 171 -41.75 -1.35 -10.66
N ALA A 172 -42.17 -0.69 -9.57
CA ALA A 172 -43.48 -0.07 -9.33
C ALA A 172 -44.41 0.04 -10.57
N LEU A 173 -45.53 -0.71 -10.56
CA LEU A 173 -46.57 -0.62 -11.59
C LEU A 173 -46.99 0.84 -11.79
N ILE A 174 -46.91 1.38 -13.00
CA ILE A 174 -47.58 2.63 -13.35
C ILE A 174 -49.03 2.35 -13.72
N ASP A 175 -49.95 3.20 -13.27
CA ASP A 175 -51.34 3.11 -13.72
C ASP A 175 -51.47 3.42 -15.21
N SER A 176 -52.66 3.24 -15.78
CA SER A 176 -52.94 3.53 -17.20
C SER A 176 -52.70 4.99 -17.63
N TYR A 177 -52.26 5.85 -16.71
CA TYR A 177 -51.94 7.26 -16.92
C TYR A 177 -50.46 7.60 -16.67
N GLY A 178 -49.61 6.60 -16.39
CA GLY A 178 -48.17 6.78 -16.18
C GLY A 178 -47.76 7.20 -14.77
N ASN A 179 -48.64 7.06 -13.75
CA ASN A 179 -48.29 7.40 -12.37
C ASN A 179 -47.87 6.15 -11.58
N PRO A 180 -46.78 6.18 -10.79
CA PRO A 180 -46.35 5.03 -9.99
C PRO A 180 -47.43 4.64 -8.97
N ILE A 181 -47.83 3.37 -8.95
CA ILE A 181 -48.71 2.77 -7.95
C ILE A 181 -47.81 2.34 -6.78
N PRO A 182 -47.94 2.93 -5.58
CA PRO A 182 -47.18 2.51 -4.42
C PRO A 182 -47.55 1.07 -4.05
N THR A 183 -46.57 0.19 -3.88
CA THR A 183 -46.79 -1.12 -3.24
C THR A 183 -47.16 -0.86 -1.77
N GLY A 184 -48.16 -1.58 -1.27
CA GLY A 184 -48.59 -1.42 0.13
C GLY A 184 -47.54 -1.99 1.10
N PRO A 185 -47.52 -1.53 2.37
CA PRO A 185 -46.66 -2.10 3.41
C PRO A 185 -46.93 -3.61 3.57
N GLY A 186 -45.88 -4.43 3.52
CA GLY A 186 -45.95 -5.90 3.61
C GLY A 186 -45.73 -6.68 2.30
N MET A 187 -45.18 -6.05 1.26
CA MET A 187 -44.69 -6.74 0.05
C MET A 187 -43.18 -6.51 -0.18
N GLN A 188 -42.44 -6.30 0.92
CA GLN A 188 -40.99 -6.07 0.92
C GLN A 188 -40.28 -7.39 1.25
N GLY A 189 -39.25 -7.78 0.49
CA GLY A 189 -38.34 -8.86 0.88
C GLY A 189 -38.73 -10.29 0.50
N ASN A 190 -39.62 -10.46 -0.49
CA ASN A 190 -39.99 -11.78 -0.99
C ASN A 190 -39.90 -11.76 -2.51
N GLN A 191 -38.76 -12.19 -3.04
CA GLN A 191 -38.58 -12.93 -4.30
C GLN A 191 -37.08 -13.25 -4.50
N ALA A 192 -36.78 -14.11 -5.45
CA ALA A 192 -35.60 -14.96 -5.44
C ALA A 192 -34.49 -14.37 -6.33
N GLY A 193 -33.55 -13.62 -5.77
CA GLY A 193 -32.46 -13.01 -6.55
C GLY A 193 -31.53 -12.15 -5.71
N ASP A 194 -30.57 -11.48 -6.37
CA ASP A 194 -29.64 -10.52 -5.77
C ASP A 194 -30.24 -9.10 -5.87
N ASP A 195 -30.65 -8.49 -4.74
CA ASP A 195 -31.27 -7.15 -4.74
C ASP A 195 -30.31 -6.01 -4.36
N LEU A 196 -30.59 -4.78 -4.83
CA LEU A 196 -29.99 -3.54 -4.32
C LEU A 196 -31.03 -2.70 -3.59
N ILE A 197 -30.92 -2.64 -2.27
CA ILE A 197 -31.91 -2.01 -1.38
C ILE A 197 -31.30 -0.75 -0.78
N ILE A 198 -31.91 0.42 -1.01
CA ILE A 198 -31.35 1.71 -0.58
C ILE A 198 -32.37 2.56 0.18
N GLY A 199 -32.00 3.04 1.37
CA GLY A 199 -32.69 4.18 2.00
C GLY A 199 -33.89 3.86 2.91
N PHE A 200 -33.94 2.68 3.53
CA PHE A 200 -35.03 2.26 4.42
C PHE A 200 -34.72 2.50 5.90
N GLU A 201 -35.72 2.91 6.69
CA GLU A 201 -35.56 2.95 8.16
C GLU A 201 -35.56 1.53 8.76
N GLU A 202 -36.35 0.62 8.18
CA GLU A 202 -36.46 -0.78 8.60
C GLU A 202 -36.69 -1.67 7.37
N LEU A 203 -35.90 -2.74 7.22
CA LEU A 203 -36.04 -3.76 6.18
C LEU A 203 -36.49 -5.07 6.80
N ASN A 204 -37.65 -5.60 6.40
CA ASN A 204 -38.14 -6.88 6.88
C ASN A 204 -37.69 -8.02 5.97
N LEU A 205 -36.96 -8.98 6.53
CA LEU A 205 -36.56 -10.21 5.85
C LEU A 205 -37.31 -11.40 6.45
N ASP A 206 -37.93 -12.21 5.58
CA ASP A 206 -38.68 -13.40 5.97
C ASP A 206 -37.72 -14.52 6.42
N GLY A 207 -37.59 -14.74 7.73
CA GLY A 207 -36.74 -15.79 8.30
C GLY A 207 -36.14 -15.40 9.64
N VAL A 208 -35.36 -16.30 10.24
CA VAL A 208 -34.61 -16.01 11.48
C VAL A 208 -33.21 -15.52 11.14
N MET A 209 -32.62 -14.67 11.99
CA MET A 209 -31.30 -14.04 11.71
C MET A 209 -30.20 -15.07 11.41
N SER A 210 -30.25 -16.27 11.99
CA SER A 210 -29.26 -17.35 11.73
C SER A 210 -29.26 -17.88 10.31
N ASP A 211 -30.32 -17.62 9.55
CA ASP A 211 -30.43 -18.02 8.15
C ASP A 211 -29.68 -17.05 7.21
N TYR A 212 -29.18 -15.93 7.75
CA TYR A 212 -28.53 -14.87 6.99
C TYR A 212 -27.10 -14.59 7.47
N ARG A 213 -26.23 -14.26 6.53
CA ARG A 213 -24.90 -13.70 6.77
C ARG A 213 -24.90 -12.23 6.36
N ILE A 214 -24.75 -11.33 7.33
CA ILE A 214 -24.62 -9.89 7.08
C ILE A 214 -23.15 -9.52 7.14
N THR A 215 -22.61 -9.01 6.03
CA THR A 215 -21.22 -8.52 5.96
C THR A 215 -21.26 -7.01 5.76
N LYS A 216 -20.70 -6.26 6.72
CA LYS A 216 -20.49 -4.82 6.58
C LYS A 216 -19.26 -4.61 5.71
N ALA A 217 -19.42 -3.84 4.64
CA ALA A 217 -18.32 -3.42 3.78
C ALA A 217 -18.32 -1.89 3.67
N ARG A 218 -17.18 -1.35 3.26
CA ARG A 218 -16.99 0.09 3.10
C ARG A 218 -16.40 0.36 1.72
N ASP A 219 -16.96 1.35 1.05
CA ASP A 219 -16.37 1.95 -0.14
C ASP A 219 -16.07 3.43 0.13
N LEU A 220 -15.73 4.17 -0.93
CA LEU A 220 -15.37 5.58 -0.85
C LEU A 220 -16.55 6.48 -0.38
N ASP A 221 -17.80 6.03 -0.52
CA ASP A 221 -18.99 6.85 -0.23
C ASP A 221 -19.64 6.51 1.12
N GLY A 222 -19.25 5.41 1.77
CA GLY A 222 -19.78 5.02 3.07
C GLY A 222 -19.84 3.51 3.29
N TYR A 223 -20.68 3.10 4.22
CA TYR A 223 -20.90 1.69 4.52
C TYR A 223 -22.07 1.13 3.70
N PHE A 224 -21.92 -0.10 3.24
CA PHE A 224 -23.00 -0.92 2.73
C PHE A 224 -22.97 -2.28 3.43
N TYR A 225 -24.09 -3.00 3.40
CA TYR A 225 -24.22 -4.30 4.04
C TYR A 225 -24.62 -5.31 2.99
N LYS A 226 -23.85 -6.38 2.88
CA LYS A 226 -24.16 -7.52 2.04
C LYS A 226 -24.92 -8.54 2.88
N VAL A 227 -26.15 -8.86 2.52
CA VAL A 227 -26.98 -9.86 3.21
C VAL A 227 -27.11 -11.08 2.32
N THR A 228 -26.50 -12.19 2.73
CA THR A 228 -26.54 -13.44 1.98
C THR A 228 -27.36 -14.45 2.76
N SER A 229 -28.39 -15.03 2.14
CA SER A 229 -29.15 -16.12 2.74
C SER A 229 -28.40 -17.45 2.61
N ASN A 230 -28.56 -18.32 3.60
CA ASN A 230 -28.05 -19.69 3.57
C ASN A 230 -28.97 -20.65 2.79
N ASP A 231 -30.19 -20.22 2.41
CA ASP A 231 -31.09 -20.99 1.56
C ASP A 231 -30.84 -20.64 0.08
N ALA A 232 -30.58 -21.66 -0.73
CA ALA A 232 -30.21 -21.57 -2.15
C ALA A 232 -31.27 -20.93 -3.07
N HIS A 233 -32.42 -20.52 -2.53
CA HIS A 233 -33.49 -19.84 -3.24
C HIS A 233 -33.49 -18.32 -3.04
N TYR A 234 -32.59 -17.77 -2.23
CA TYR A 234 -32.46 -16.33 -2.02
C TYR A 234 -31.04 -15.91 -2.37
N GLY A 235 -30.90 -14.86 -3.17
CA GLY A 235 -29.62 -14.34 -3.58
C GLY A 235 -28.91 -13.56 -2.48
N THR A 236 -28.01 -12.71 -2.93
CA THR A 236 -27.16 -11.82 -2.15
C THR A 236 -27.62 -10.39 -2.33
N ASP A 237 -28.16 -9.81 -1.26
CA ASP A 237 -28.66 -8.45 -1.29
C ASP A 237 -27.58 -7.46 -0.85
N THR A 238 -27.53 -6.31 -1.50
CA THR A 238 -26.69 -5.18 -1.11
C THR A 238 -27.57 -4.08 -0.53
N LEU A 239 -27.33 -3.72 0.72
CA LEU A 239 -28.08 -2.70 1.46
C LEU A 239 -27.24 -1.44 1.63
N ARG A 240 -27.79 -0.27 1.30
CA ARG A 240 -27.13 1.04 1.54
C ARG A 240 -28.11 1.98 2.23
N ASN A 241 -27.66 2.73 3.24
CA ASN A 241 -28.51 3.67 3.98
C ASN A 241 -29.79 3.01 4.57
N VAL A 242 -29.66 1.77 5.05
CA VAL A 242 -30.71 1.09 5.83
C VAL A 242 -30.41 1.31 7.32
N ASP A 243 -31.38 1.68 8.14
CA ASP A 243 -31.14 1.95 9.58
C ASP A 243 -31.28 0.69 10.45
N SER A 244 -32.17 -0.25 10.07
CA SER A 244 -32.36 -1.53 10.76
C SER A 244 -32.89 -2.63 9.83
N ILE A 245 -32.62 -3.89 10.18
CA ILE A 245 -33.12 -5.09 9.51
C ILE A 245 -33.91 -5.89 10.54
N GLN A 246 -35.18 -6.19 10.26
CA GLN A 246 -36.04 -7.00 11.10
C GLN A 246 -36.17 -8.40 10.51
N PHE A 247 -35.86 -9.39 11.35
CA PHE A 247 -36.10 -10.81 11.14
C PHE A 247 -37.32 -11.23 11.96
N ASP A 248 -37.84 -12.44 11.71
CA ASP A 248 -38.98 -13.00 12.46
C ASP A 248 -38.70 -13.12 13.96
N ASP A 249 -37.42 -13.20 14.37
CA ASP A 249 -36.99 -13.42 15.74
C ASP A 249 -36.19 -12.27 16.38
N SER A 250 -35.76 -11.28 15.60
CA SER A 250 -34.80 -10.27 16.07
C SER A 250 -34.74 -9.04 15.16
N VAL A 251 -34.15 -7.95 15.65
CA VAL A 251 -33.89 -6.73 14.87
C VAL A 251 -32.40 -6.39 14.96
N TYR A 252 -31.75 -6.24 13.81
CA TYR A 252 -30.34 -5.88 13.65
C TYR A 252 -30.22 -4.40 13.26
N PHE A 253 -29.61 -3.57 14.12
CA PHE A 253 -29.47 -2.14 13.88
C PHE A 253 -28.15 -1.80 13.20
N LEU A 254 -28.21 -0.93 12.19
CA LEU A 254 -27.08 -0.60 11.33
C LEU A 254 -26.40 0.72 11.74
N ASN A 255 -27.11 1.66 12.38
CA ASN A 255 -26.57 2.98 12.80
C ASN A 255 -26.97 3.39 14.24
N GLU A 256 -25.99 3.87 15.02
CA GLU A 256 -26.12 4.21 16.44
C GLU A 256 -26.91 5.50 16.75
N GLU A 257 -27.21 6.36 15.76
CA GLU A 257 -27.75 7.72 16.01
C GLU A 257 -29.28 7.89 15.90
N ALA A 258 -30.04 6.92 15.37
CA ALA A 258 -31.45 7.13 15.01
C ALA A 258 -32.51 6.77 16.08
N ILE A 259 -32.12 6.21 17.23
CA ILE A 259 -33.08 5.87 18.30
C ILE A 259 -33.08 6.98 19.35
N ASP A 260 -34.26 7.52 19.68
CA ASP A 260 -34.41 8.44 20.81
C ASP A 260 -33.81 7.79 22.06
N SER A 261 -32.78 8.42 22.63
CA SER A 261 -32.02 7.93 23.80
C SER A 261 -32.90 7.48 24.98
N GLY A 262 -34.16 7.92 25.01
CA GLY A 262 -35.16 7.52 25.99
C GLY A 262 -35.67 6.07 25.87
N ASP A 263 -35.51 5.38 24.75
CA ASP A 263 -36.08 4.03 24.54
C ASP A 263 -35.09 2.86 24.73
N ARG A 264 -33.79 3.15 24.82
CA ARG A 264 -32.78 2.12 25.10
C ARG A 264 -32.81 1.75 26.59
N ALA A 265 -32.81 0.46 26.90
CA ALA A 265 -32.84 -0.02 28.29
C ALA A 265 -31.48 -0.43 28.83
N LEU A 266 -30.57 -0.76 27.92
CA LEU A 266 -29.24 -1.28 28.18
C LEU A 266 -28.24 -0.54 27.29
N ARG A 267 -27.05 -0.27 27.82
CA ARG A 267 -25.88 0.06 27.00
C ARG A 267 -24.82 -0.99 27.26
N LEU A 268 -24.16 -1.41 26.19
CA LEU A 268 -23.02 -2.30 26.21
C LEU A 268 -21.88 -1.68 25.39
N GLN A 269 -20.65 -1.88 25.84
CA GLN A 269 -19.48 -1.51 25.05
C GLN A 269 -18.42 -2.61 25.06
N ALA A 270 -17.73 -2.78 23.94
CA ALA A 270 -16.56 -3.65 23.81
C ALA A 270 -15.32 -2.78 23.58
N LEU A 271 -14.34 -2.86 24.48
CA LEU A 271 -13.13 -2.02 24.49
C LEU A 271 -11.88 -2.89 24.53
N LEU A 272 -11.03 -2.79 23.51
CA LEU A 272 -9.74 -3.48 23.50
C LEU A 272 -8.74 -2.72 24.37
N THR A 273 -8.04 -3.43 25.24
CA THR A 273 -7.08 -2.85 26.17
C THR A 273 -5.78 -3.64 26.23
N SER A 274 -4.68 -2.93 26.52
CA SER A 274 -3.43 -3.52 27.03
C SER A 274 -2.96 -2.73 28.24
N GLU A 275 -2.49 -3.42 29.28
CA GLU A 275 -2.09 -2.81 30.56
C GLU A 275 -3.13 -1.84 31.16
N SER A 276 -4.42 -2.06 30.92
CA SER A 276 -5.55 -1.19 31.33
C SER A 276 -5.71 0.13 30.57
N SER A 277 -5.01 0.32 29.45
CA SER A 277 -5.20 1.44 28.53
C SER A 277 -6.02 0.98 27.32
N ILE A 278 -7.00 1.79 26.90
CA ILE A 278 -7.80 1.53 25.68
C ILE A 278 -6.91 1.77 24.45
N LEU A 279 -7.01 0.87 23.46
CA LEU A 279 -6.16 0.87 22.28
C LEU A 279 -6.98 1.23 21.03
N PRO A 280 -6.81 2.43 20.45
CA PRO A 280 -7.40 2.74 19.15
C PRO A 280 -6.64 2.08 17.98
N GLN A 281 -5.46 1.52 18.24
CA GLN A 281 -4.59 0.91 17.25
C GLN A 281 -3.59 -0.03 17.91
N VAL A 282 -3.14 -1.06 17.19
CA VAL A 282 -2.22 -2.08 17.68
C VAL A 282 -1.25 -2.53 16.57
N ALA A 283 0.05 -2.50 16.88
CA ALA A 283 1.05 -3.19 16.08
C ALA A 283 0.99 -4.68 16.41
N VAL A 284 0.58 -5.50 15.46
CA VAL A 284 0.41 -6.96 15.65
C VAL A 284 1.49 -7.77 14.94
N LEU A 285 2.23 -7.15 14.01
CA LEU A 285 3.30 -7.78 13.24
C LEU A 285 4.46 -6.82 13.04
N GLY A 286 5.60 -7.35 12.62
CA GLY A 286 6.71 -6.56 12.08
C GLY A 286 7.78 -6.17 13.10
N ASP A 287 8.53 -5.15 12.76
CA ASP A 287 9.74 -4.73 13.47
C ASP A 287 9.43 -4.29 14.89
N SER A 288 10.19 -4.81 15.86
CA SER A 288 10.11 -4.42 17.28
C SER A 288 8.74 -4.63 17.95
N VAL A 289 7.88 -5.50 17.40
CA VAL A 289 6.64 -5.93 18.08
C VAL A 289 6.96 -6.93 19.19
N ASP A 290 6.32 -6.74 20.34
CA ASP A 290 6.35 -7.69 21.46
C ASP A 290 5.21 -8.70 21.29
N HIS A 291 5.55 -9.89 20.77
CA HIS A 291 4.61 -10.99 20.59
C HIS A 291 4.17 -11.65 21.91
N ASP A 292 4.80 -11.31 23.04
CA ASP A 292 4.35 -11.77 24.37
C ASP A 292 3.34 -10.78 25.00
N ALA A 293 2.96 -9.71 24.29
CA ALA A 293 2.02 -8.70 24.77
C ALA A 293 0.61 -9.28 24.99
N SER A 294 0.04 -9.05 26.17
CA SER A 294 -1.32 -9.50 26.49
C SER A 294 -2.36 -8.45 26.16
N TYR A 295 -3.41 -8.83 25.44
CA TYR A 295 -4.56 -7.99 25.15
C TYR A 295 -5.79 -8.47 25.91
N SER A 296 -6.67 -7.54 26.31
CA SER A 296 -7.95 -7.89 26.91
C SER A 296 -9.08 -7.05 26.34
N LEU A 297 -10.14 -7.73 25.90
CA LEU A 297 -11.41 -7.13 25.55
C LEU A 297 -12.28 -6.97 26.79
N LEU A 298 -12.59 -5.74 27.15
CA LEU A 298 -13.50 -5.41 28.23
C LEU A 298 -14.91 -5.22 27.67
N ILE A 299 -15.87 -5.98 28.21
CA ILE A 299 -17.29 -5.78 27.96
C ILE A 299 -17.86 -5.00 29.13
N THR A 300 -18.23 -3.74 28.91
CA THR A 300 -18.92 -2.91 29.90
C THR A 300 -20.42 -2.92 29.65
N GLY A 301 -21.20 -2.63 30.69
CA GLY A 301 -22.60 -2.32 30.49
C GLY A 301 -23.21 -1.49 31.61
N GLU A 302 -24.36 -0.89 31.29
CA GLU A 302 -25.17 -0.09 32.21
C GLU A 302 -26.65 -0.16 31.89
N SER A 303 -27.49 0.00 32.91
CA SER A 303 -28.91 0.24 32.68
C SER A 303 -29.14 1.72 32.35
N LEU A 304 -29.84 1.97 31.25
CA LEU A 304 -30.18 3.33 30.82
C LEU A 304 -31.56 3.79 31.36
N ARG A 305 -32.36 2.88 31.91
CA ARG A 305 -33.71 3.18 32.41
C ARG A 305 -33.66 3.57 33.89
N GLU A 306 -34.22 4.73 34.21
CA GLU A 306 -34.16 5.28 35.56
C GLU A 306 -34.74 4.32 36.62
N GLY A 307 -33.88 3.94 37.57
CA GLY A 307 -34.21 3.07 38.69
C GLY A 307 -34.26 1.59 38.37
N TYR A 308 -33.91 1.18 37.14
CA TYR A 308 -33.68 -0.22 36.81
C TYR A 308 -32.22 -0.62 37.07
N THR A 309 -32.04 -1.88 37.44
CA THR A 309 -30.76 -2.55 37.64
C THR A 309 -30.78 -3.83 36.83
N ILE A 310 -29.72 -4.14 36.08
CA ILE A 310 -29.55 -5.41 35.37
C ILE A 310 -29.30 -6.49 36.42
N GLU A 311 -30.21 -7.45 36.52
CA GLU A 311 -30.12 -8.60 37.43
C GLU A 311 -29.50 -9.82 36.75
N SER A 312 -29.72 -10.00 35.45
CA SER A 312 -29.04 -11.00 34.63
C SER A 312 -28.73 -10.45 33.24
N ALA A 313 -27.64 -10.93 32.66
CA ALA A 313 -27.23 -10.63 31.30
C ALA A 313 -26.90 -11.93 30.57
N ASP A 314 -27.43 -12.05 29.36
CA ASP A 314 -27.09 -13.10 28.41
C ASP A 314 -26.63 -12.40 27.12
N LEU A 315 -25.32 -12.42 26.89
CA LEU A 315 -24.62 -11.59 25.90
C LEU A 315 -23.89 -12.48 24.90
N THR A 316 -23.93 -12.13 23.62
CA THR A 316 -23.16 -12.79 22.57
C THR A 316 -22.21 -11.81 21.91
N LEU A 317 -20.92 -12.11 21.96
CA LEU A 317 -19.85 -11.43 21.23
C LEU A 317 -19.55 -12.21 19.94
N HIS A 318 -19.45 -11.49 18.83
CA HIS A 318 -18.87 -11.97 17.59
C HIS A 318 -17.49 -11.34 17.40
N PHE A 319 -16.52 -12.17 17.01
CA PHE A 319 -15.15 -11.79 16.69
C PHE A 319 -14.71 -12.51 15.41
N ASP A 320 -13.68 -11.99 14.74
CA ASP A 320 -13.09 -12.66 13.58
C ASP A 320 -12.17 -13.81 14.03
N PRO A 321 -12.52 -15.08 13.78
CA PRO A 321 -11.74 -16.22 14.24
C PRO A 321 -10.39 -16.35 13.54
N LEU A 322 -10.14 -15.62 12.45
CA LEU A 322 -8.85 -15.64 11.75
C LEU A 322 -7.80 -14.74 12.42
N LEU A 323 -8.23 -13.77 13.23
CA LEU A 323 -7.31 -12.77 13.81
C LEU A 323 -6.75 -13.20 15.16
N PHE A 324 -7.40 -14.16 15.82
CA PHE A 324 -7.09 -14.54 17.20
C PHE A 324 -6.78 -16.03 17.33
N GLY A 325 -5.89 -16.35 18.27
CA GLY A 325 -5.70 -17.71 18.73
C GLY A 325 -6.93 -18.28 19.44
N VAL A 326 -6.87 -19.57 19.79
CA VAL A 326 -7.98 -20.29 20.43
C VAL A 326 -8.33 -19.67 21.78
N ILE A 327 -9.55 -19.11 21.89
CA ILE A 327 -10.09 -18.60 23.16
C ILE A 327 -10.62 -19.79 23.98
N ASN A 328 -10.20 -19.87 25.25
CA ASN A 328 -10.65 -20.87 26.19
C ASN A 328 -11.50 -20.26 27.30
N ALA A 329 -12.27 -21.10 28.00
CA ALA A 329 -13.09 -20.67 29.13
C ALA A 329 -12.25 -20.06 30.29
N SER A 330 -10.94 -20.35 30.36
CA SER A 330 -10.02 -19.74 31.34
C SER A 330 -9.71 -18.28 31.05
N ASP A 331 -9.86 -17.87 29.79
CA ASP A 331 -9.47 -16.55 29.29
C ASP A 331 -10.59 -15.53 29.53
N VAL A 332 -11.78 -16.04 29.81
CA VAL A 332 -12.99 -15.28 30.14
C VAL A 332 -13.13 -15.13 31.65
N ARG A 333 -13.31 -13.89 32.11
CA ARG A 333 -13.65 -13.58 33.50
C ARG A 333 -14.92 -12.76 33.54
N ILE A 334 -15.94 -13.27 34.22
CA ILE A 334 -17.18 -12.54 34.49
C ILE A 334 -16.95 -11.58 35.67
N GLY A 335 -17.49 -10.37 35.53
CA GLY A 335 -17.40 -9.29 36.50
C GLY A 335 -18.05 -9.62 37.84
N GLY A 336 -17.59 -8.95 38.91
CA GLY A 336 -18.02 -9.24 40.27
C GLY A 336 -19.48 -8.89 40.57
N GLU A 337 -20.12 -8.08 39.72
CA GLU A 337 -21.51 -7.63 39.93
C GLU A 337 -22.55 -8.71 39.60
N LEU A 338 -22.22 -9.63 38.68
CA LEU A 338 -23.05 -10.74 38.24
C LEU A 338 -22.35 -12.10 38.48
N PRO A 339 -22.08 -12.52 39.74
CA PRO A 339 -21.23 -13.68 40.03
C PRO A 339 -21.97 -15.04 40.00
N ILE A 340 -23.26 -15.05 39.73
CA ILE A 340 -24.12 -16.25 39.82
C ILE A 340 -24.43 -16.81 38.44
N ALA A 341 -24.52 -18.15 38.35
CA ALA A 341 -24.90 -18.89 37.14
C ALA A 341 -24.01 -18.60 35.92
N ASN A 342 -22.75 -18.23 36.19
CA ASN A 342 -21.70 -17.94 35.21
C ASN A 342 -21.49 -19.10 34.24
N ALA A 343 -22.02 -18.96 33.03
CA ALA A 343 -21.83 -19.88 31.93
C ALA A 343 -21.16 -19.14 30.76
N VAL A 344 -20.27 -19.85 30.07
CA VAL A 344 -19.55 -19.36 28.91
C VAL A 344 -19.62 -20.47 27.85
N GLU A 345 -20.07 -20.11 26.66
CA GLU A 345 -20.01 -20.93 25.46
C GLU A 345 -19.10 -20.24 24.47
N ILE A 346 -18.15 -20.98 23.88
CA ILE A 346 -17.16 -20.47 22.95
C ILE A 346 -17.17 -21.37 21.73
N ASP A 347 -17.33 -20.76 20.57
CA ASP A 347 -17.16 -21.40 19.28
C ASP A 347 -16.13 -20.60 18.47
N ASN A 348 -14.89 -21.07 18.52
CA ASN A 348 -13.78 -20.46 17.79
C ASN A 348 -13.86 -20.70 16.27
N GLU A 349 -14.70 -21.62 15.80
CA GLU A 349 -14.87 -21.86 14.36
C GLU A 349 -15.82 -20.81 13.76
N SER A 350 -16.93 -20.51 14.45
CA SER A 350 -17.88 -19.48 14.03
C SER A 350 -17.54 -18.07 14.52
N GLY A 351 -16.53 -17.92 15.38
CA GLY A 351 -16.13 -16.63 15.94
C GLY A 351 -17.14 -16.08 16.95
N THR A 352 -17.74 -16.94 17.78
CA THR A 352 -18.78 -16.55 18.74
C THR A 352 -18.42 -16.91 20.18
N LEU A 353 -18.77 -16.00 21.10
CA LEU A 353 -18.60 -16.19 22.54
C LEU A 353 -19.85 -15.69 23.25
N ARG A 354 -20.58 -16.59 23.90
CA ARG A 354 -21.80 -16.30 24.65
C ARG A 354 -21.57 -16.40 26.15
N LEU A 355 -22.07 -15.41 26.89
CA LEU A 355 -21.91 -15.23 28.33
C LEU A 355 -23.28 -15.15 28.97
N ALA A 356 -23.54 -15.96 29.99
CA ALA A 356 -24.73 -15.81 30.84
C ALA A 356 -24.31 -15.66 32.30
N ALA A 357 -24.80 -14.61 32.95
CA ALA A 357 -24.43 -14.26 34.32
C ALA A 357 -25.56 -13.52 35.05
N ALA A 358 -25.64 -13.67 36.37
CA ALA A 358 -26.70 -13.08 37.19
C ALA A 358 -26.22 -12.57 38.56
N SER A 359 -27.03 -11.70 39.16
CA SER A 359 -26.92 -11.23 40.53
C SER A 359 -28.02 -11.85 41.40
N LEU A 360 -27.68 -12.07 42.66
CA LEU A 360 -28.62 -12.34 43.74
C LEU A 360 -28.33 -11.35 44.88
N ALA A 361 -28.34 -10.05 44.57
CA ALA A 361 -27.96 -9.00 45.53
C ALA A 361 -28.71 -9.07 46.87
N ALA A 362 -29.99 -9.46 46.86
CA ALA A 362 -30.80 -9.63 48.08
C ALA A 362 -30.40 -10.84 48.95
N LEU A 363 -29.57 -11.74 48.42
CA LEU A 363 -29.01 -12.92 49.09
C LEU A 363 -27.49 -12.77 49.29
N ASP A 364 -26.98 -11.54 49.25
CA ASP A 364 -25.57 -11.18 49.46
C ASP A 364 -24.61 -11.79 48.41
N ALA A 365 -25.04 -11.97 47.17
CA ALA A 365 -24.18 -12.42 46.07
C ALA A 365 -24.34 -11.56 44.80
N GLY A 366 -23.32 -10.75 44.47
CA GLY A 366 -23.40 -9.72 43.41
C GLY A 366 -24.15 -8.47 43.87
N GLN A 367 -24.27 -7.46 43.01
CA GLN A 367 -25.08 -6.25 43.29
C GLN A 367 -26.03 -5.86 42.14
N GLY A 368 -25.91 -6.52 40.99
CA GLY A 368 -26.59 -6.09 39.77
C GLY A 368 -25.95 -4.81 39.20
N VAL A 369 -26.24 -4.50 37.94
CA VAL A 369 -25.57 -3.41 37.22
C VAL A 369 -26.55 -2.24 37.00
N SER A 370 -26.29 -1.10 37.63
CA SER A 370 -27.11 0.12 37.51
C SER A 370 -26.37 1.33 36.94
N SER A 371 -25.05 1.25 36.85
CA SER A 371 -24.16 2.23 36.23
C SER A 371 -23.06 1.48 35.49
N GLU A 372 -22.38 2.16 34.58
CA GLU A 372 -21.30 1.57 33.78
C GLU A 372 -20.27 0.81 34.63
N THR A 373 -20.11 -0.47 34.31
CA THR A 373 -19.15 -1.36 34.96
C THR A 373 -18.77 -2.50 34.01
N VAL A 374 -17.65 -3.16 34.30
CA VAL A 374 -17.19 -4.33 33.53
C VAL A 374 -18.06 -5.54 33.86
N ILE A 375 -18.78 -6.04 32.87
CA ILE A 375 -19.59 -7.27 32.94
C ILE A 375 -18.72 -8.49 32.68
N ALA A 376 -17.76 -8.40 31.76
CA ALA A 376 -16.79 -9.45 31.50
C ALA A 376 -15.48 -8.89 30.93
N SER A 377 -14.39 -9.62 31.11
CA SER A 377 -13.11 -9.39 30.43
C SER A 377 -12.67 -10.68 29.75
N ILE A 378 -12.26 -10.59 28.50
CA ILE A 378 -11.76 -11.72 27.70
C ILE A 378 -10.29 -11.44 27.42
N SER A 379 -9.41 -12.41 27.67
CA SER A 379 -8.01 -12.32 27.26
C SER A 379 -7.92 -12.74 25.80
N LEU A 380 -7.30 -11.91 24.96
CA LEU A 380 -7.14 -12.15 23.54
C LEU A 380 -5.66 -12.31 23.22
N ASP A 381 -5.39 -13.22 22.31
CA ASP A 381 -4.07 -13.51 21.75
C ASP A 381 -4.21 -13.42 20.23
N PHE A 382 -3.37 -12.64 19.57
CA PHE A 382 -3.43 -12.49 18.12
C PHE A 382 -2.80 -13.71 17.46
N ASP A 383 -3.36 -14.22 16.37
CA ASP A 383 -2.71 -15.29 15.60
C ASP A 383 -1.77 -14.67 14.58
N GLU A 384 -0.50 -14.47 14.94
CA GLU A 384 0.44 -13.79 14.05
C GLU A 384 0.75 -14.57 12.77
N GLU A 385 0.63 -15.90 12.79
CA GLU A 385 0.81 -16.71 11.58
C GLU A 385 -0.32 -16.45 10.59
N ALA A 386 -1.57 -16.39 11.06
CA ALA A 386 -2.72 -16.04 10.24
C ALA A 386 -2.64 -14.56 9.78
N LEU A 387 -2.35 -13.63 10.69
CA LEU A 387 -2.24 -12.20 10.37
C LEU A 387 -1.14 -11.94 9.33
N ALA A 388 -0.04 -12.68 9.36
CA ALA A 388 1.04 -12.55 8.37
C ALA A 388 0.57 -12.83 6.94
N THR A 389 -0.49 -13.63 6.75
CA THR A 389 -1.08 -13.93 5.43
C THR A 389 -2.02 -12.85 4.91
N ILE A 390 -2.47 -11.94 5.77
CA ILE A 390 -3.37 -10.85 5.40
C ILE A 390 -2.59 -9.80 4.59
N GLU A 391 -3.23 -9.27 3.55
CA GLU A 391 -2.68 -8.19 2.75
C GLU A 391 -2.53 -6.90 3.57
N LYS A 392 -1.49 -6.11 3.26
CA LYS A 392 -1.19 -4.84 3.94
C LYS A 392 -1.30 -3.68 2.96
N ASN A 393 -1.83 -2.57 3.43
CA ASN A 393 -1.74 -1.28 2.76
C ASN A 393 -0.29 -0.78 2.76
N ALA A 394 0.01 0.23 1.92
CA ALA A 394 1.34 0.81 1.82
C ALA A 394 1.85 1.44 3.13
N ASP A 395 0.96 1.83 4.04
CA ASP A 395 1.28 2.37 5.37
C ASP A 395 1.49 1.28 6.45
N GLY A 396 1.37 0.01 6.08
CA GLY A 396 1.49 -1.16 6.96
C GLY A 396 0.19 -1.56 7.66
N SER A 397 -0.91 -0.80 7.52
CA SER A 397 -2.20 -1.21 8.07
C SER A 397 -2.73 -2.47 7.35
N LEU A 398 -3.34 -3.40 8.09
CA LEU A 398 -3.95 -4.59 7.50
C LEU A 398 -5.19 -4.22 6.67
N VAL A 399 -5.43 -4.91 5.55
CA VAL A 399 -6.62 -4.69 4.70
C VAL A 399 -7.91 -5.06 5.41
N THR A 400 -7.85 -5.96 6.41
CA THR A 400 -8.99 -6.35 7.26
C THR A 400 -9.41 -5.29 8.28
N ASN A 401 -8.81 -4.09 8.24
CA ASN A 401 -9.14 -3.00 9.16
C ASN A 401 -10.46 -2.26 8.85
N PRO A 402 -11.08 -1.68 9.89
CA PRO A 402 -10.70 -1.80 11.31
C PRO A 402 -11.15 -3.13 11.93
N LEU A 403 -10.39 -3.61 12.92
CA LEU A 403 -10.86 -4.67 13.81
C LEU A 403 -12.09 -4.16 14.56
N SER A 404 -13.21 -4.85 14.39
CA SER A 404 -14.47 -4.54 15.05
C SER A 404 -15.01 -5.75 15.79
N PHE A 405 -15.67 -5.47 16.91
CA PHE A 405 -16.38 -6.45 17.71
C PHE A 405 -17.87 -6.15 17.63
N SER A 406 -18.68 -7.19 17.39
CA SER A 406 -20.14 -7.06 17.42
C SER A 406 -20.67 -7.73 18.68
N LEU A 407 -21.56 -7.06 19.39
CA LEU A 407 -22.11 -7.52 20.66
C LEU A 407 -23.64 -7.46 20.59
N SER A 408 -24.29 -8.45 21.18
CA SER A 408 -25.75 -8.49 21.30
C SER A 408 -26.15 -8.98 22.69
N ALA A 409 -27.36 -8.62 23.11
CA ALA A 409 -27.99 -9.13 24.31
C ALA A 409 -29.22 -9.94 23.94
N ASN A 410 -29.39 -11.10 24.54
CA ASN A 410 -30.63 -11.86 24.42
C ASN A 410 -31.75 -11.07 25.12
N ALA A 411 -32.74 -10.63 24.35
CA ALA A 411 -33.78 -9.73 24.83
C ALA A 411 -34.69 -10.37 25.88
N ASP A 412 -34.86 -11.70 25.86
CA ASP A 412 -35.74 -12.43 26.77
C ASP A 412 -35.03 -12.93 28.03
N GLU A 413 -33.71 -13.16 27.97
CA GLU A 413 -32.91 -13.68 29.10
C GLU A 413 -32.08 -12.61 29.82
N THR A 414 -31.97 -11.42 29.23
CA THR A 414 -31.43 -10.23 29.92
C THR A 414 -32.53 -9.58 30.76
N VAL A 415 -32.40 -9.67 32.08
CA VAL A 415 -33.46 -9.29 33.03
C VAL A 415 -33.06 -8.06 33.82
N LEU A 416 -33.97 -7.10 33.92
CA LEU A 416 -33.83 -5.89 34.72
C LEU A 416 -34.86 -5.89 35.85
N SER A 417 -34.49 -5.26 36.97
CA SER A 417 -35.42 -5.05 38.08
C SER A 417 -35.46 -3.62 38.57
N LYS A 418 -36.61 -3.20 39.08
CA LYS A 418 -36.82 -1.90 39.71
C LYS A 418 -37.51 -2.08 41.06
N ASN A 419 -36.93 -1.49 42.10
CA ASN A 419 -37.49 -1.53 43.44
C ASN A 419 -38.74 -0.66 43.55
N PHE A 420 -39.78 -1.15 44.22
CA PHE A 420 -40.95 -0.37 44.61
C PHE A 420 -41.51 -0.81 45.97
N PHE A 421 -42.33 0.01 46.61
CA PHE A 421 -43.07 -0.38 47.81
C PHE A 421 -44.51 -0.72 47.45
N ASP A 422 -44.96 -1.91 47.85
CA ASP A 422 -46.33 -2.34 47.58
C ASP A 422 -47.35 -1.62 48.50
N ALA A 423 -48.64 -1.90 48.29
CA ALA A 423 -49.72 -1.30 49.08
C ALA A 423 -49.66 -1.64 50.59
N THR A 424 -48.84 -2.61 50.99
CA THR A 424 -48.60 -3.00 52.38
C THR A 424 -47.36 -2.32 52.99
N GLY A 425 -46.62 -1.56 52.19
CA GLY A 425 -45.37 -0.89 52.59
C GLY A 425 -44.16 -1.82 52.62
N LEU A 426 -44.26 -3.01 52.01
CA LEU A 426 -43.14 -3.93 51.86
C LEU A 426 -42.37 -3.63 50.57
N LEU A 427 -41.04 -3.73 50.64
CA LEU A 427 -40.17 -3.63 49.46
C LEU A 427 -40.43 -4.81 48.54
N ASN A 428 -40.71 -4.53 47.28
CA ASN A 428 -40.90 -5.50 46.22
C ASN A 428 -40.15 -5.04 44.97
N ARG A 429 -40.07 -5.89 43.95
CA ARG A 429 -39.38 -5.61 42.69
C ARG A 429 -40.30 -5.86 41.51
N GLU A 430 -40.31 -4.90 40.60
CA GLU A 430 -40.78 -5.10 39.24
C GLU A 430 -39.64 -5.80 38.50
N ILE A 431 -39.96 -6.89 37.79
CA ILE A 431 -39.01 -7.70 37.03
C ILE A 431 -39.50 -7.70 35.60
N VAL A 432 -38.63 -7.33 34.69
CA VAL A 432 -38.92 -7.19 33.26
C VAL A 432 -37.73 -7.73 32.47
N THR A 433 -38.00 -8.29 31.30
CA THR A 433 -36.93 -8.60 30.35
C THR A 433 -36.50 -7.34 29.59
N LEU A 434 -35.39 -7.41 28.88
CA LEU A 434 -34.99 -6.36 27.94
C LEU A 434 -36.08 -6.16 26.87
N ASN A 435 -36.69 -7.25 26.40
CA ASN A 435 -37.80 -7.26 25.43
C ASN A 435 -39.04 -6.49 25.97
N ASP A 436 -39.41 -6.70 27.25
CA ASP A 436 -40.50 -5.97 27.90
C ASP A 436 -40.25 -4.44 27.95
N LEU A 437 -38.99 -4.01 27.88
CA LEU A 437 -38.57 -2.61 27.84
C LEU A 437 -38.35 -2.07 26.42
N GLY A 438 -38.72 -2.84 25.40
CA GLY A 438 -38.60 -2.52 23.98
C GLY A 438 -37.50 -3.26 23.23
N GLY A 439 -36.71 -4.12 23.90
CA GLY A 439 -35.66 -4.92 23.27
C GLY A 439 -34.37 -4.16 22.92
N TYR A 440 -34.38 -2.82 23.01
CA TYR A 440 -33.29 -1.98 22.53
C TYR A 440 -32.09 -1.92 23.50
N ALA A 441 -30.92 -2.35 23.02
CA ALA A 441 -29.63 -2.09 23.63
C ALA A 441 -28.82 -1.11 22.76
N ALA A 442 -28.17 -0.12 23.37
CA ALA A 442 -27.08 0.62 22.74
C ALA A 442 -25.85 -0.28 22.74
N VAL A 443 -25.33 -0.63 21.57
CA VAL A 443 -24.09 -1.40 21.46
C VAL A 443 -23.06 -0.54 20.76
N GLY A 444 -21.98 -0.22 21.47
CA GLY A 444 -20.83 0.46 20.90
C GLY A 444 -19.59 -0.44 20.90
N SER A 445 -18.77 -0.34 19.87
CA SER A 445 -17.40 -0.82 19.88
C SER A 445 -16.49 0.29 19.38
N GLU A 446 -15.26 0.31 19.87
CA GLU A 446 -14.24 1.17 19.29
C GLU A 446 -13.53 0.39 18.19
N ASP A 447 -13.49 0.98 17.00
CA ASP A 447 -12.72 0.46 15.87
C ASP A 447 -11.22 0.52 16.21
N VAL A 448 -10.52 -0.59 15.99
CA VAL A 448 -9.08 -0.69 16.26
C VAL A 448 -8.32 -0.91 14.95
N THR A 449 -7.36 -0.04 14.65
CA THR A 449 -6.47 -0.24 13.50
C THR A 449 -5.34 -1.22 13.85
N LEU A 450 -5.32 -2.38 13.19
CA LEU A 450 -4.22 -3.33 13.26
C LEU A 450 -3.18 -3.02 12.19
N TYR A 451 -1.90 -3.02 12.53
CA TYR A 451 -0.86 -2.75 11.55
C TYR A 451 0.40 -3.59 11.78
N GLU A 452 1.17 -3.73 10.71
CA GLU A 452 2.54 -4.20 10.72
C GLU A 452 3.46 -3.01 11.01
N ALA A 453 4.12 -3.05 12.17
CA ALA A 453 5.16 -2.10 12.52
C ALA A 453 6.35 -2.28 11.59
N LYS A 454 6.77 -1.22 10.90
CA LYS A 454 7.80 -1.30 9.87
C LYS A 454 8.74 -0.12 9.97
N ILE A 455 10.02 -0.42 10.07
CA ILE A 455 11.09 0.52 9.73
C ILE A 455 11.33 0.34 8.24
N ASN A 456 11.33 1.44 7.49
CA ASN A 456 11.64 1.39 6.07
C ASN A 456 12.42 2.64 5.69
N PHE A 457 13.55 2.47 5.03
CA PHE A 457 14.40 3.58 4.63
C PHE A 457 14.41 3.75 3.12
N GLU A 458 14.18 4.99 2.68
CA GLU A 458 14.26 5.38 1.29
C GLU A 458 15.41 6.36 1.10
N GLN A 459 16.37 5.98 0.26
CA GLN A 459 17.46 6.85 -0.13
C GLN A 459 16.92 7.99 -1.02
N GLN A 460 17.25 9.23 -0.67
CA GLN A 460 16.79 10.41 -1.37
C GLN A 460 17.68 10.73 -2.59
N ASP A 461 17.15 11.52 -3.52
CA ASP A 461 17.82 11.99 -4.74
C ASP A 461 18.48 10.84 -5.54
N ASP A 462 19.63 11.12 -6.16
CA ASP A 462 20.41 10.22 -7.01
C ASP A 462 21.26 9.20 -6.21
N GLY A 463 21.13 9.18 -4.89
CA GLY A 463 21.89 8.28 -4.02
C GLY A 463 23.28 8.82 -3.63
N LEU A 464 24.26 7.91 -3.55
CA LEU A 464 25.65 8.29 -3.31
C LEU A 464 26.28 8.79 -4.61
N VAL A 465 26.51 10.10 -4.69
CA VAL A 465 27.09 10.75 -5.87
C VAL A 465 28.56 11.04 -5.62
N LEU A 466 29.44 10.40 -6.37
CA LEU A 466 30.89 10.54 -6.27
C LEU A 466 31.43 11.43 -7.39
N GLY A 467 32.58 12.02 -7.14
CA GLY A 467 33.33 12.80 -8.13
C GLY A 467 34.51 13.49 -7.48
N THR A 468 35.32 14.16 -8.29
CA THR A 468 36.47 14.91 -7.79
C THR A 468 36.25 16.40 -7.92
N GLN A 469 36.42 17.12 -6.81
CA GLN A 469 36.49 18.58 -6.82
C GLN A 469 37.91 19.01 -7.23
N ARG A 470 38.05 19.58 -8.41
CA ARG A 470 39.32 20.17 -8.87
C ARG A 470 39.52 21.53 -8.22
N VAL A 471 40.72 21.74 -7.70
CA VAL A 471 41.12 22.93 -6.92
C VAL A 471 42.30 23.64 -7.61
N VAL A 472 43.09 22.92 -8.41
CA VAL A 472 44.18 23.44 -9.23
C VAL A 472 43.79 23.46 -10.70
N GLY A 473 44.18 24.51 -11.43
CA GLY A 473 43.82 24.73 -12.82
C GLY A 473 42.86 25.91 -13.03
N ALA A 474 42.58 26.24 -14.30
CA ALA A 474 41.66 27.33 -14.65
C ALA A 474 40.18 26.93 -14.47
N ASP A 475 39.92 25.63 -14.42
CA ASP A 475 38.59 25.03 -14.50
C ASP A 475 38.31 24.26 -13.19
N ALA A 476 38.37 24.97 -12.06
CA ALA A 476 38.04 24.43 -10.73
C ALA A 476 36.57 24.01 -10.68
N THR A 477 36.29 22.78 -11.09
CA THR A 477 34.96 22.21 -11.28
C THR A 477 34.89 20.80 -10.67
N PHE A 478 33.68 20.26 -10.58
CA PHE A 478 33.42 18.92 -10.10
C PHE A 478 33.30 17.96 -11.29
N THR A 479 34.19 16.97 -11.37
CA THR A 479 34.27 16.00 -12.48
C THR A 479 33.81 14.62 -12.03
N ASN A 480 33.26 13.84 -12.96
CA ASN A 480 32.87 12.44 -12.72
C ASN A 480 34.09 11.52 -12.64
N LEU A 481 35.24 12.00 -13.09
CA LEU A 481 36.50 11.28 -13.13
C LEU A 481 37.11 11.17 -11.74
N ILE A 482 37.59 9.98 -11.41
CA ILE A 482 38.21 9.64 -10.12
C ILE A 482 39.53 8.94 -10.34
N ARG A 483 40.50 9.05 -9.44
CA ARG A 483 41.82 8.41 -9.61
C ARG A 483 41.87 7.04 -8.96
N SER A 484 42.58 6.10 -9.59
CA SER A 484 42.86 4.81 -8.97
C SER A 484 43.62 5.01 -7.65
N GLY A 485 43.15 4.36 -6.59
CA GLY A 485 43.73 4.50 -5.26
C GLY A 485 43.27 5.74 -4.48
N ASP A 486 42.38 6.58 -4.99
CA ASP A 486 41.87 7.74 -4.24
C ASP A 486 40.88 7.31 -3.12
N THR A 487 40.69 8.16 -2.11
CA THR A 487 39.63 8.01 -1.09
C THR A 487 38.75 9.24 -1.10
N LEU A 488 37.50 9.06 -1.53
CA LEU A 488 36.57 10.16 -1.79
C LEU A 488 35.42 10.12 -0.78
N THR A 489 35.06 11.29 -0.26
CA THR A 489 33.93 11.44 0.66
C THR A 489 32.69 11.86 -0.10
N THR A 490 31.56 11.19 0.14
CA THR A 490 30.24 11.60 -0.35
C THR A 490 29.19 11.45 0.74
N SER A 491 27.98 11.94 0.52
CA SER A 491 26.89 11.87 1.49
C SER A 491 25.54 11.75 0.81
N VAL A 492 24.59 11.12 1.49
CA VAL A 492 23.23 10.94 1.01
C VAL A 492 22.23 10.94 2.17
N ASP A 493 21.04 11.48 1.95
CA ASP A 493 19.96 11.44 2.93
C ASP A 493 19.13 10.16 2.78
N TRP A 494 18.78 9.56 3.92
CA TRP A 494 17.89 8.42 4.04
C TRP A 494 16.67 8.82 4.87
N LEU A 495 15.49 8.78 4.26
CA LEU A 495 14.21 9.11 4.88
C LEU A 495 13.59 7.84 5.46
N ASN A 496 13.16 7.87 6.73
CA ASN A 496 12.37 6.77 7.28
C ASN A 496 10.91 6.91 6.80
N VAL A 497 10.53 6.09 5.82
CA VAL A 497 9.18 6.05 5.21
C VAL A 497 8.27 4.98 5.83
N GLY A 498 8.75 4.29 6.87
CA GLY A 498 7.96 3.33 7.64
C GLY A 498 6.82 3.96 8.47
N ASN A 499 6.47 3.26 9.56
CA ASN A 499 5.44 3.69 10.51
C ASN A 499 5.87 3.59 11.99
N ILE A 500 7.15 3.26 12.24
CA ILE A 500 7.78 3.32 13.57
C ILE A 500 9.17 3.97 13.50
N GLN A 501 9.62 4.50 14.64
CA GLN A 501 10.94 5.10 14.77
C GLN A 501 12.06 4.05 14.64
N ALA A 502 13.06 4.35 13.83
CA ALA A 502 14.28 3.57 13.75
C ALA A 502 15.25 3.99 14.87
N ASN A 503 15.94 3.03 15.48
CA ASN A 503 16.93 3.28 16.53
C ASN A 503 18.21 2.49 16.28
N ASN A 504 19.31 3.00 16.83
CA ASN A 504 20.62 2.34 16.81
C ASN A 504 21.10 1.98 15.40
N LEU A 505 20.95 2.92 14.46
CA LEU A 505 21.43 2.73 13.09
C LEU A 505 22.90 2.30 13.07
N ASN A 506 23.15 1.24 12.31
CA ASN A 506 24.47 0.73 12.00
C ASN A 506 24.63 0.63 10.49
N TYR A 507 25.87 0.47 10.05
CA TYR A 507 26.18 0.24 8.64
C TYR A 507 27.10 -0.96 8.48
N SER A 508 27.06 -1.57 7.30
CA SER A 508 28.04 -2.58 6.89
C SER A 508 28.41 -2.43 5.42
N GLU A 509 29.65 -2.79 5.08
CA GLU A 509 30.14 -2.75 3.71
C GLU A 509 29.40 -3.79 2.86
N VAL A 510 28.98 -3.36 1.66
CA VAL A 510 28.49 -4.23 0.59
C VAL A 510 29.60 -4.35 -0.45
N TYR A 511 29.80 -5.54 -0.99
CA TYR A 511 30.84 -5.76 -1.99
C TYR A 511 30.61 -4.90 -3.23
N ASN A 512 31.63 -4.17 -3.64
CA ASN A 512 31.68 -3.46 -4.90
C ASN A 512 32.92 -3.88 -5.69
N GLN A 513 32.81 -3.96 -7.02
CA GLN A 513 33.90 -4.48 -7.86
C GLN A 513 35.14 -3.57 -7.90
N ASN A 514 34.97 -2.25 -7.80
CA ASN A 514 36.04 -1.27 -8.02
C ASN A 514 36.25 -0.31 -6.85
N ALA A 515 35.61 -0.56 -5.71
CA ALA A 515 35.79 0.21 -4.49
C ALA A 515 35.60 -0.63 -3.23
N THR A 516 36.03 -0.08 -2.10
CA THR A 516 35.75 -0.60 -0.75
C THR A 516 35.32 0.55 0.15
N LEU A 517 34.43 0.27 1.10
CA LEU A 517 33.98 1.25 2.08
C LEU A 517 35.08 1.47 3.14
N ALA A 518 35.66 2.66 3.19
CA ALA A 518 36.70 2.98 4.17
C ALA A 518 36.11 3.38 5.53
N SER A 519 35.04 4.19 5.51
CA SER A 519 34.31 4.63 6.70
C SER A 519 32.88 5.03 6.32
N ALA A 520 32.00 5.07 7.32
CA ALA A 520 30.72 5.74 7.18
C ALA A 520 30.27 6.28 8.54
N ASP A 521 29.51 7.37 8.51
CA ASP A 521 28.98 8.03 9.70
C ASP A 521 27.56 8.55 9.44
N PHE A 522 26.68 8.42 10.44
CA PHE A 522 25.34 8.98 10.40
C PHE A 522 25.28 10.33 11.12
N SER A 523 24.52 11.28 10.59
CA SER A 523 24.20 12.53 11.31
C SER A 523 23.39 12.28 12.57
N GLN A 524 22.58 11.22 12.58
CA GLN A 524 21.83 10.73 13.75
C GLN A 524 21.54 9.23 13.63
N THR A 525 21.49 8.52 14.76
CA THR A 525 21.25 7.07 14.79
C THR A 525 19.83 6.68 15.23
N SER A 526 18.98 7.68 15.49
CA SER A 526 17.55 7.53 15.72
C SER A 526 16.82 8.43 14.74
N VAL A 527 15.84 7.88 14.02
CA VAL A 527 15.14 8.58 12.93
C VAL A 527 13.65 8.33 13.05
N ALA A 528 12.88 9.39 13.31
CA ALA A 528 11.43 9.30 13.41
C ALA A 528 10.78 8.96 12.05
N SER A 529 9.58 8.39 12.11
CA SER A 529 8.81 7.98 10.94
C SER A 529 7.41 8.57 10.95
N GLY A 530 6.56 8.12 10.01
CA GLY A 530 5.13 8.30 10.16
C GLY A 530 4.61 7.50 11.35
N SER A 531 3.41 7.80 11.80
CA SER A 531 2.78 7.05 12.90
C SER A 531 1.27 7.03 12.72
N PHE A 532 0.61 6.01 13.26
CA PHE A 532 -0.84 6.01 13.40
C PHE A 532 -1.24 6.93 14.55
N ILE A 533 -2.23 7.79 14.34
CA ILE A 533 -2.86 8.62 15.36
C ILE A 533 -4.36 8.40 15.24
N ASP A 534 -4.97 7.88 16.30
CA ASP A 534 -6.39 7.53 16.34
C ASP A 534 -6.79 6.64 15.14
N GLY A 535 -5.95 5.65 14.82
CA GLY A 535 -6.18 4.69 13.74
C GLY A 535 -5.87 5.19 12.32
N VAL A 536 -5.45 6.44 12.16
CA VAL A 536 -5.11 7.04 10.84
C VAL A 536 -3.60 7.25 10.71
N PHE A 537 -3.02 6.84 9.58
CA PHE A 537 -1.61 7.06 9.32
C PHE A 537 -1.28 8.53 9.02
N VAL A 538 -0.31 9.09 9.74
CA VAL A 538 0.17 10.46 9.58
C VAL A 538 1.67 10.44 9.26
N SER A 539 2.05 11.00 8.12
CA SER A 539 3.43 10.99 7.60
C SER A 539 4.25 12.25 7.91
N ASP A 540 3.63 13.31 8.44
CA ASP A 540 4.25 14.63 8.62
C ASP A 540 5.46 14.64 9.58
N ALA A 541 5.58 13.62 10.45
CA ALA A 541 6.64 13.51 11.45
C ALA A 541 7.88 12.73 10.97
N ARG A 542 7.91 12.28 9.71
CA ARG A 542 9.06 11.56 9.15
C ARG A 542 10.32 12.41 9.17
N GLU A 543 11.43 11.78 9.52
CA GLU A 543 12.75 12.40 9.55
C GLU A 543 13.72 11.68 8.61
N SER A 544 14.78 12.38 8.23
CA SER A 544 15.91 11.82 7.48
C SER A 544 17.17 11.78 8.35
N THR A 545 18.09 10.89 8.01
CA THR A 545 19.49 10.97 8.45
C THR A 545 20.39 11.11 7.24
N THR A 546 21.46 11.88 7.35
CA THR A 546 22.53 11.91 6.36
C THR A 546 23.54 10.82 6.67
N LEU A 547 23.83 9.96 5.69
CA LEU A 547 24.93 9.00 5.72
C LEU A 547 26.10 9.60 4.93
N THR A 548 27.20 9.90 5.63
CA THR A 548 28.47 10.33 5.01
C THR A 548 29.39 9.13 4.89
N THR A 549 29.95 8.86 3.71
CA THR A 549 30.81 7.71 3.45
C THR A 549 32.15 8.15 2.89
N ASP A 550 33.23 7.50 3.32
CA ASP A 550 34.52 7.54 2.65
C ASP A 550 34.69 6.26 1.81
N ILE A 551 34.90 6.42 0.52
CA ILE A 551 34.98 5.32 -0.45
C ILE A 551 36.39 5.27 -1.02
N LYS A 552 37.08 4.14 -0.82
CA LYS A 552 38.40 3.88 -1.38
C LYS A 552 38.26 3.27 -2.76
N VAL A 553 38.81 3.92 -3.78
CA VAL A 553 38.85 3.40 -5.15
C VAL A 553 39.94 2.34 -5.25
N THR A 554 39.55 1.12 -5.64
CA THR A 554 40.45 -0.04 -5.78
C THR A 554 40.57 -0.52 -7.22
N GLY A 555 39.67 -0.07 -8.11
CA GLY A 555 39.69 -0.37 -9.53
C GLY A 555 40.89 0.23 -10.25
N SER A 556 41.25 -0.39 -11.38
CA SER A 556 42.30 0.11 -12.28
C SER A 556 41.74 1.21 -13.21
N ALA A 557 42.63 2.06 -13.72
CA ALA A 557 42.25 3.04 -14.74
C ALA A 557 41.59 2.38 -15.96
N GLY A 558 40.52 3.00 -16.47
CA GLY A 558 39.67 2.48 -17.54
C GLY A 558 38.50 1.63 -17.06
N ASN A 559 38.46 1.23 -15.78
CA ASN A 559 37.28 0.62 -15.19
C ASN A 559 36.26 1.70 -14.75
N VAL A 560 35.00 1.30 -14.61
CA VAL A 560 33.93 2.14 -14.06
C VAL A 560 33.59 1.67 -12.64
N LEU A 561 33.63 2.57 -11.68
CA LEU A 561 33.09 2.36 -10.34
C LEU A 561 31.60 2.70 -10.38
N ASP A 562 30.73 1.71 -10.23
CA ASP A 562 29.29 1.92 -10.16
C ASP A 562 28.80 1.80 -8.72
N LEU A 563 28.29 2.88 -8.13
CA LEU A 563 27.75 2.85 -6.77
C LEU A 563 26.32 2.32 -6.71
N SER A 564 25.61 2.25 -7.84
CA SER A 564 24.28 1.61 -7.92
C SER A 564 24.33 0.10 -7.77
N ASP A 565 25.51 -0.53 -7.94
CA ASP A 565 25.77 -1.93 -7.59
C ASP A 565 25.82 -2.18 -6.07
N GLY A 566 25.78 -1.11 -5.25
CA GLY A 566 25.91 -1.18 -3.80
C GLY A 566 27.36 -1.02 -3.32
N ILE A 567 27.51 -0.39 -2.15
CA ILE A 567 28.78 -0.23 -1.41
C ILE A 567 28.55 -0.21 0.11
N VAL A 568 27.35 0.19 0.54
CA VAL A 568 26.97 0.31 1.93
C VAL A 568 25.54 -0.19 2.14
N SER A 569 25.34 -0.83 3.28
CA SER A 569 24.02 -1.17 3.79
C SER A 569 23.82 -0.52 5.15
N ILE A 570 22.58 -0.16 5.45
CA ILE A 570 22.15 0.39 6.73
C ILE A 570 21.15 -0.56 7.36
N GLN A 571 21.20 -0.68 8.68
CA GLN A 571 20.24 -1.47 9.45
C GLN A 571 19.94 -0.76 10.78
N ALA A 572 18.67 -0.69 11.13
CA ALA A 572 18.22 -0.29 12.45
C ALA A 572 18.07 -1.51 13.35
N GLU A 573 18.05 -1.31 14.66
CA GLU A 573 17.71 -2.37 15.59
C GLU A 573 16.31 -2.92 15.30
N GLY A 574 16.22 -4.23 15.10
CA GLY A 574 14.96 -4.91 14.83
C GLY A 574 14.43 -4.75 13.41
N SER A 575 15.15 -4.11 12.48
CA SER A 575 14.74 -3.98 11.07
C SER A 575 15.47 -4.95 10.14
N GLU A 576 14.97 -5.04 8.91
CA GLU A 576 15.71 -5.57 7.76
C GLU A 576 16.92 -4.69 7.38
N ILE A 577 17.70 -5.15 6.40
CA ILE A 577 18.88 -4.47 5.87
C ILE A 577 18.47 -3.69 4.62
N PHE A 578 18.83 -2.40 4.55
CA PHE A 578 18.61 -1.55 3.38
C PHE A 578 19.95 -1.29 2.70
N THR A 579 20.08 -1.64 1.43
CA THR A 579 21.29 -1.40 0.64
C THR A 579 21.12 -0.15 -0.21
N ASN A 580 22.21 0.54 -0.54
CA ASN A 580 22.16 1.64 -1.52
C ASN A 580 22.03 1.15 -2.97
N GLU A 581 21.75 -0.14 -3.21
CA GLU A 581 21.63 -0.71 -4.55
C GLU A 581 20.49 -0.05 -5.35
N GLY A 582 20.71 0.13 -6.65
CA GLY A 582 19.77 0.80 -7.55
C GLY A 582 19.89 2.32 -7.59
N LYS A 583 20.72 2.94 -6.73
CA LYS A 583 21.00 4.38 -6.71
C LYS A 583 22.48 4.67 -6.44
N GLY A 584 23.00 5.73 -7.05
CA GLY A 584 24.39 6.16 -6.95
C GLY A 584 24.98 6.46 -8.32
N SER A 585 26.15 7.11 -8.33
CA SER A 585 26.84 7.44 -9.57
C SER A 585 27.74 6.31 -10.07
N SER A 586 27.88 6.24 -11.40
CA SER A 586 28.93 5.52 -12.09
C SER A 586 30.07 6.50 -12.43
N ASN A 587 31.32 6.15 -12.10
CA ASN A 587 32.49 7.03 -12.22
C ASN A 587 33.60 6.34 -13.00
N LEU A 588 34.16 7.02 -14.01
CA LEU A 588 35.32 6.51 -14.74
C LEU A 588 36.60 6.68 -13.92
N ILE A 589 37.31 5.57 -13.72
CA ILE A 589 38.59 5.55 -13.01
C ILE A 589 39.70 5.93 -13.98
N THR A 590 40.51 6.90 -13.58
CA THR A 590 41.70 7.42 -14.28
C THR A 590 42.99 6.93 -13.61
N PHE A 591 44.12 7.21 -14.25
CA PHE A 591 45.43 6.86 -13.70
C PHE A 591 45.69 7.64 -12.41
N GLN A 592 46.48 7.07 -11.50
CA GLN A 592 46.79 7.74 -10.23
C GLN A 592 47.59 9.02 -10.46
N GLY A 593 48.43 9.03 -11.52
CA GLY A 593 49.18 10.20 -11.96
C GLY A 593 48.44 11.18 -12.90
N ASP A 594 47.16 10.97 -13.22
CA ASP A 594 46.35 11.86 -14.07
C ASP A 594 45.75 13.00 -13.23
N LEU A 595 46.58 13.99 -12.92
CA LEU A 595 46.26 15.05 -11.96
C LEU A 595 45.38 16.15 -12.54
N ASN A 596 45.31 16.25 -13.87
CA ASN A 596 44.40 17.18 -14.53
C ASN A 596 43.09 16.53 -15.00
N TYR A 597 42.92 15.22 -14.74
CA TYR A 597 41.73 14.46 -15.09
C TYR A 597 41.40 14.60 -16.58
N ASP A 598 42.44 14.53 -17.43
CA ASP A 598 42.28 14.56 -18.88
C ASP A 598 42.38 13.18 -19.51
N GLY A 599 42.54 12.12 -18.71
CA GLY A 599 42.59 10.72 -19.15
C GLY A 599 43.98 10.24 -19.51
N ARG A 600 45.01 11.08 -19.39
CA ARG A 600 46.38 10.78 -19.80
C ARG A 600 47.42 11.41 -18.89
N VAL A 601 48.44 10.64 -18.55
CA VAL A 601 49.57 11.15 -17.75
C VAL A 601 50.68 11.71 -18.63
N SER A 602 50.98 12.99 -18.47
CA SER A 602 51.89 13.75 -19.34
C SER A 602 52.55 14.93 -18.61
N MET A 603 53.25 15.77 -19.39
CA MET A 603 53.83 17.03 -18.88
C MET A 603 52.77 18.01 -18.35
N LYS A 604 51.50 17.86 -18.72
CA LYS A 604 50.43 18.66 -18.12
C LYS A 604 50.28 18.32 -16.64
N ASP A 605 50.25 17.05 -16.27
CA ASP A 605 50.12 16.60 -14.88
C ASP A 605 51.27 17.08 -14.01
N LEU A 606 52.50 17.06 -14.54
CA LEU A 606 53.65 17.64 -13.85
C LEU A 606 53.47 19.15 -13.60
N ALA A 607 52.86 19.86 -14.54
CA ALA A 607 52.56 21.28 -14.35
C ALA A 607 51.45 21.51 -13.30
N TYR A 608 50.45 20.61 -13.23
CA TYR A 608 49.41 20.62 -12.20
C TYR A 608 49.99 20.31 -10.81
N LEU A 609 50.86 19.30 -10.70
CA LEU A 609 51.61 19.00 -9.47
C LEU A 609 52.40 20.23 -9.00
N ASN A 610 53.15 20.87 -9.89
CA ASN A 610 53.90 22.08 -9.58
C ASN A 610 53.00 23.26 -9.16
N ALA A 611 51.82 23.39 -9.76
CA ALA A 611 50.85 24.41 -9.38
C ALA A 611 50.24 24.15 -7.99
N GLY A 612 49.97 22.88 -7.65
CA GLY A 612 49.57 22.46 -6.30
C GLY A 612 50.66 22.72 -5.26
N ALA A 613 51.90 22.34 -5.56
CA ALA A 613 53.05 22.59 -4.70
C ALA A 613 53.26 24.10 -4.44
N ALA A 614 53.01 24.95 -5.44
CA ALA A 614 53.10 26.41 -5.30
C ALA A 614 51.97 27.01 -4.44
N ARG A 615 50.83 26.32 -4.33
CA ARG A 615 49.69 26.72 -3.49
C ARG A 615 49.89 26.31 -2.03
N GLN A 616 50.53 25.16 -1.81
CA GLN A 616 50.74 24.57 -0.50
C GLN A 616 51.52 25.50 0.45
N GLN A 617 51.05 25.62 1.70
CA GLN A 617 51.66 26.43 2.74
C GLN A 617 52.16 25.56 3.89
N THR A 618 53.29 25.95 4.47
CA THR A 618 53.86 25.27 5.65
C THR A 618 53.37 25.94 6.92
N VAL A 619 53.14 25.14 7.96
CA VAL A 619 52.69 25.65 9.26
C VAL A 619 53.78 26.51 9.89
N ILE A 620 53.43 27.74 10.26
CA ILE A 620 54.31 28.65 11.00
C ILE A 620 53.97 28.58 12.50
N PRO A 621 54.95 28.32 13.39
CA PRO A 621 54.70 28.30 14.82
C PRO A 621 54.15 29.65 15.34
N GLY A 622 52.89 29.65 15.77
CA GLY A 622 52.21 30.82 16.36
C GLY A 622 51.05 31.38 15.56
N ASP A 623 50.79 30.89 14.34
CA ASP A 623 49.58 31.21 13.59
C ASP A 623 48.42 30.27 13.97
N ASN A 624 47.17 30.73 13.75
CA ASN A 624 45.95 29.96 14.02
C ASN A 624 45.59 29.00 12.87
N GLU A 625 46.54 28.66 12.01
CA GLU A 625 46.34 27.76 10.88
C GLU A 625 46.29 26.31 11.36
N THR A 626 45.41 25.51 10.74
CA THR A 626 45.14 24.13 11.15
C THR A 626 45.94 23.16 10.30
N ASP A 627 46.66 22.27 10.97
CA ASP A 627 47.37 21.10 10.46
C ASP A 627 46.86 19.93 11.29
N ALA A 628 45.73 19.38 10.86
CA ALA A 628 44.98 18.39 11.61
C ALA A 628 45.70 17.03 11.64
N ASP A 629 46.47 16.74 10.59
CA ASP A 629 47.19 15.47 10.43
C ASP A 629 48.65 15.52 10.93
N GLY A 630 49.13 16.69 11.32
CA GLY A 630 50.46 16.90 11.89
C GLY A 630 51.58 16.74 10.86
N ASN A 631 51.25 16.90 9.58
CA ASN A 631 52.16 16.67 8.49
C ASN A 631 53.03 17.93 8.22
N GLY A 632 52.71 19.07 8.82
CA GLY A 632 53.45 20.34 8.69
C GLY A 632 52.98 21.23 7.54
N ILE A 633 51.88 20.86 6.88
CA ILE A 633 51.17 21.62 5.86
C ILE A 633 49.87 22.16 6.44
N VAL A 634 49.48 23.34 5.98
CA VAL A 634 48.18 23.92 6.33
C VAL A 634 47.10 23.22 5.51
N ASP A 635 46.16 22.52 6.15
CA ASP A 635 45.18 21.64 5.48
C ASP A 635 44.41 22.35 4.36
N ALA A 636 43.98 23.60 4.60
CA ALA A 636 43.21 24.39 3.64
C ALA A 636 44.02 24.84 2.40
N SER A 637 45.35 24.75 2.47
CA SER A 637 46.25 25.09 1.36
C SER A 637 46.53 23.91 0.44
N LEU A 638 46.36 22.68 0.94
CA LEU A 638 46.58 21.45 0.19
C LEU A 638 45.52 21.29 -0.91
N ALA A 639 45.98 21.04 -2.12
CA ALA A 639 45.13 20.68 -3.25
C ALA A 639 45.15 19.15 -3.40
N LYS A 640 44.20 18.46 -2.75
CA LYS A 640 44.14 16.99 -2.70
C LYS A 640 43.98 16.35 -4.08
N ASP A 641 43.37 17.06 -5.03
CA ASP A 641 43.19 16.64 -6.42
C ASP A 641 44.52 16.43 -7.17
N VAL A 642 45.62 17.02 -6.70
CA VAL A 642 46.96 16.88 -7.31
C VAL A 642 48.00 16.26 -6.38
N ASP A 643 47.60 15.80 -5.20
CA ASP A 643 48.40 14.90 -4.35
C ASP A 643 48.35 13.51 -4.98
N ALA A 644 49.47 13.06 -5.56
CA ALA A 644 49.51 11.87 -6.39
C ALA A 644 49.61 10.60 -5.54
N ASP A 645 50.38 10.63 -4.45
CA ASP A 645 50.55 9.47 -3.56
C ASP A 645 49.58 9.43 -2.37
N PHE A 646 48.72 10.47 -2.25
CA PHE A 646 47.68 10.64 -1.24
C PHE A 646 48.23 10.71 0.19
N ASN A 647 49.47 11.21 0.36
CA ASN A 647 50.13 11.27 1.66
C ASN A 647 49.78 12.53 2.48
N GLY A 648 48.98 13.45 1.94
CA GLY A 648 48.61 14.73 2.55
C GLY A 648 49.55 15.88 2.22
N LYS A 649 50.53 15.68 1.33
CA LYS A 649 51.51 16.68 0.92
C LYS A 649 51.82 16.54 -0.54
N ILE A 650 52.05 17.69 -1.16
CA ILE A 650 52.58 17.76 -2.52
C ILE A 650 54.09 17.96 -2.42
N ASP A 651 54.86 16.93 -2.74
CA ASP A 651 56.32 16.92 -2.73
C ASP A 651 56.94 16.08 -3.88
N LEU A 652 58.20 15.66 -3.73
CA LEU A 652 58.90 14.91 -4.78
C LEU A 652 58.49 13.43 -4.82
N ALA A 653 57.86 12.90 -3.77
CA ALA A 653 57.38 11.52 -3.73
C ALA A 653 56.25 11.30 -4.75
N ASP A 654 55.42 12.32 -4.99
CA ASP A 654 54.38 12.32 -6.02
C ASP A 654 54.92 12.03 -7.42
N LEU A 655 56.15 12.44 -7.71
CA LEU A 655 56.77 12.23 -9.02
C LEU A 655 56.94 10.74 -9.35
N ALA A 656 57.11 9.89 -8.33
CA ALA A 656 57.21 8.44 -8.55
C ALA A 656 55.88 7.86 -9.06
N VAL A 657 54.74 8.41 -8.62
CA VAL A 657 53.42 8.01 -9.12
C VAL A 657 53.25 8.45 -10.58
N LEU A 658 53.62 9.69 -10.90
CA LEU A 658 53.56 10.20 -12.27
C LEU A 658 54.49 9.42 -13.22
N ASP A 659 55.69 9.05 -12.78
CA ASP A 659 56.64 8.25 -13.58
C ASP A 659 56.07 6.87 -13.91
N ASN A 660 55.41 6.22 -12.94
CA ASN A 660 54.80 4.90 -13.12
C ASN A 660 53.64 4.88 -14.13
N ASP A 661 52.93 5.99 -14.27
CA ASP A 661 51.81 6.14 -15.20
C ASP A 661 52.17 6.90 -16.47
N TRP A 662 53.42 7.37 -16.60
CA TRP A 662 53.83 8.28 -17.66
C TRP A 662 53.50 7.78 -19.06
N GLY A 663 52.85 8.62 -19.85
CA GLY A 663 52.49 8.32 -21.24
C GLY A 663 51.31 7.37 -21.42
N LYS A 664 50.73 6.80 -20.35
CA LYS A 664 49.48 6.04 -20.45
C LYS A 664 48.31 6.96 -20.78
N SER A 665 47.36 6.46 -21.55
CA SER A 665 46.17 7.18 -22.01
C SER A 665 44.95 6.26 -21.99
N LEU A 666 43.80 6.78 -21.56
CA LEU A 666 42.49 6.11 -21.66
C LEU A 666 41.83 6.35 -23.02
N HIS A 667 42.39 7.24 -23.84
CA HIS A 667 41.80 7.61 -25.12
C HIS A 667 42.09 6.55 -26.18
N THR A 668 41.05 6.18 -26.93
CA THR A 668 41.20 5.26 -28.07
C THR A 668 41.05 5.96 -29.43
N GLY A 669 40.81 7.27 -29.40
CA GLY A 669 40.56 8.12 -30.54
C GLY A 669 39.10 8.06 -31.00
N ASP A 670 38.58 9.20 -31.47
CA ASP A 670 37.21 9.42 -31.97
C ASP A 670 36.15 9.58 -30.86
N GLN A 671 35.25 8.61 -30.70
CA GLN A 671 34.10 8.66 -29.78
C GLN A 671 34.15 7.62 -28.65
N ASP A 672 35.24 6.86 -28.56
CA ASP A 672 35.40 5.80 -27.55
C ASP A 672 36.63 6.03 -26.67
N PHE A 673 36.55 5.52 -25.45
CA PHE A 673 37.63 5.53 -24.45
C PHE A 673 37.63 4.20 -23.71
N GLN A 674 38.73 3.89 -23.02
CA GLN A 674 38.79 2.71 -22.15
C GLN A 674 37.74 2.84 -21.04
N GLY A 675 36.75 1.94 -21.04
CA GLY A 675 35.58 2.01 -20.14
C GLY A 675 34.29 2.43 -20.84
N SER A 676 34.33 2.82 -22.12
CA SER A 676 33.13 3.26 -22.86
C SER A 676 32.11 2.16 -23.13
N GLU A 677 32.47 0.88 -22.91
CA GLU A 677 31.52 -0.25 -22.90
C GLU A 677 30.60 -0.23 -21.66
N SER A 678 30.97 0.50 -20.60
CA SER A 678 30.27 0.54 -19.32
C SER A 678 29.70 1.92 -18.98
N ILE A 679 30.27 3.00 -19.52
CA ILE A 679 29.77 4.37 -19.31
C ILE A 679 29.89 5.18 -20.59
N SER A 680 28.81 5.84 -21.01
CA SER A 680 28.79 6.71 -22.19
C SER A 680 29.26 8.13 -21.88
N TRP A 681 29.49 8.94 -22.91
CA TRP A 681 29.78 10.37 -22.75
C TRP A 681 28.70 11.16 -22.03
N ASN A 682 27.44 10.83 -22.29
CA ASN A 682 26.31 11.51 -21.65
C ASN A 682 26.24 11.14 -20.16
N GLU A 683 26.50 9.87 -19.84
CA GLU A 683 26.55 9.40 -18.46
C GLU A 683 27.76 9.97 -17.72
N LEU A 684 28.91 10.19 -18.38
CA LEU A 684 30.02 10.92 -17.76
C LEU A 684 29.59 12.33 -17.30
N ASP A 685 28.79 13.03 -18.10
CA ASP A 685 28.36 14.41 -17.80
C ASP A 685 27.15 14.50 -16.87
N SER A 686 26.25 13.53 -16.92
CA SER A 686 24.98 13.59 -16.21
C SER A 686 24.39 12.21 -15.96
N GLN A 687 23.91 11.99 -14.74
CA GLN A 687 23.28 10.74 -14.32
C GLN A 687 22.16 11.05 -13.33
N GLY A 688 21.22 10.11 -13.19
CA GLY A 688 20.05 10.30 -12.33
C GLY A 688 19.19 11.48 -12.77
N GLU A 689 18.52 12.09 -11.81
CA GLU A 689 17.61 13.22 -12.01
C GLU A 689 18.33 14.58 -11.97
N SER A 690 19.47 14.69 -11.28
CA SER A 690 20.06 15.98 -10.96
C SER A 690 21.60 16.06 -11.01
N SER A 691 22.29 14.93 -10.99
CA SER A 691 23.74 14.87 -10.91
C SER A 691 24.39 15.25 -12.24
N THR A 692 25.26 16.26 -12.20
CA THR A 692 26.00 16.74 -13.38
C THR A 692 27.45 17.01 -13.04
N TRP A 693 28.32 16.75 -14.02
CA TRP A 693 29.77 16.89 -13.90
C TRP A 693 30.35 17.62 -15.11
N GLU A 694 31.53 18.19 -14.92
CA GLU A 694 32.28 18.89 -15.94
C GLU A 694 33.49 18.04 -16.36
N ASN A 695 33.45 17.52 -17.59
CA ASN A 695 34.45 16.58 -18.12
C ASN A 695 35.06 17.05 -19.46
N ASP A 696 35.01 18.35 -19.76
CA ASP A 696 35.50 18.88 -21.03
C ASP A 696 37.01 18.62 -21.19
N SER A 697 37.79 18.64 -20.11
CA SER A 697 39.24 18.32 -20.15
C SER A 697 39.51 16.95 -20.78
N PHE A 698 38.75 15.93 -20.38
CA PHE A 698 38.90 14.56 -20.87
C PHE A 698 38.40 14.43 -22.31
N LYS A 699 37.27 15.06 -22.65
CA LYS A 699 36.74 15.05 -24.02
C LYS A 699 37.63 15.79 -25.01
N ASP A 700 38.13 16.96 -24.62
CA ASP A 700 39.05 17.75 -25.42
C ASP A 700 40.34 16.99 -25.65
N GLN A 701 40.86 16.31 -24.61
CA GLN A 701 42.03 15.46 -24.76
C GLN A 701 41.76 14.27 -25.68
N ASN A 702 40.62 13.58 -25.55
CA ASN A 702 40.24 12.51 -26.48
C ASN A 702 40.16 12.99 -27.93
N ALA A 703 39.57 14.17 -28.16
CA ALA A 703 39.49 14.80 -29.46
C ALA A 703 40.88 15.13 -30.03
N ILE A 704 41.79 15.67 -29.20
CA ILE A 704 43.18 15.93 -29.58
C ILE A 704 43.90 14.64 -29.98
N GLU A 705 43.76 13.57 -29.21
CA GLU A 705 44.44 12.29 -29.48
C GLU A 705 43.88 11.56 -30.71
N SER A 706 42.65 11.88 -31.10
CA SER A 706 42.06 11.40 -32.36
C SER A 706 42.67 12.04 -33.61
N GLU A 707 43.36 13.18 -33.48
CA GLU A 707 43.88 13.89 -34.65
C GLU A 707 45.04 13.10 -35.31
N PRO A 708 45.06 12.94 -36.64
CA PRO A 708 46.16 12.24 -37.33
C PRO A 708 47.53 12.90 -37.17
N ALA A 709 47.54 14.18 -36.78
CA ALA A 709 48.75 14.96 -36.52
C ALA A 709 49.17 14.95 -35.03
N TYR A 710 48.40 14.27 -34.17
CA TYR A 710 48.73 14.11 -32.77
C TYR A 710 50.09 13.42 -32.63
N VAL A 711 50.92 13.99 -31.77
CA VAL A 711 52.20 13.41 -31.37
C VAL A 711 52.10 13.15 -29.89
N GLY A 712 52.09 11.87 -29.53
CA GLY A 712 52.12 11.43 -28.13
C GLY A 712 53.35 11.98 -27.40
N SER A 713 53.31 11.89 -26.07
CA SER A 713 54.48 12.16 -25.24
C SER A 713 55.62 11.27 -25.69
N LEU A 714 56.84 11.73 -25.47
CA LEU A 714 57.97 10.81 -25.46
C LEU A 714 57.67 9.76 -24.39
N GLU A 715 57.34 8.55 -24.86
CA GLU A 715 56.84 7.41 -24.10
C GLU A 715 57.67 7.13 -22.86
N ALA A 716 57.02 6.55 -21.84
CA ALA A 716 57.68 6.09 -20.63
C ALA A 716 58.96 5.29 -20.92
N PRO A 717 59.95 5.43 -20.03
CA PRO A 717 61.21 4.74 -20.16
C PRO A 717 60.95 3.22 -20.16
N GLY A 718 61.31 2.55 -21.26
CA GLY A 718 60.90 1.16 -21.54
C GLY A 718 60.70 0.88 -23.04
N THR A 719 60.36 1.92 -23.82
CA THR A 719 60.43 1.86 -25.28
C THR A 719 61.90 2.04 -25.72
N SER A 720 62.45 1.03 -26.41
CA SER A 720 63.83 1.04 -26.92
C SER A 720 64.10 2.30 -27.77
N GLY A 721 64.92 3.22 -27.27
CA GLY A 721 65.41 4.37 -28.04
C GLY A 721 65.28 5.74 -27.34
N VAL A 722 64.62 5.81 -26.19
CA VAL A 722 64.55 7.03 -25.37
C VAL A 722 65.73 7.06 -24.41
N ILE A 723 66.49 8.17 -24.40
CA ILE A 723 67.58 8.41 -23.44
C ILE A 723 66.97 9.16 -22.26
N GLY A 724 67.06 8.60 -21.05
CA GLY A 724 66.61 9.26 -19.82
C GLY A 724 67.35 10.59 -19.56
N SER A 725 66.83 11.41 -18.64
CA SER A 725 67.43 12.72 -18.30
C SER A 725 68.84 12.61 -17.70
N ASP A 726 69.17 11.43 -17.15
CA ASP A 726 70.48 11.03 -16.62
C ASP A 726 71.42 10.41 -17.68
N GLY A 727 70.94 10.23 -18.91
CA GLY A 727 71.68 9.61 -20.00
C GLY A 727 71.67 8.07 -19.98
N ASN A 728 70.92 7.43 -19.09
CA ASN A 728 70.84 5.97 -19.01
C ASN A 728 69.76 5.41 -19.96
N GLN A 729 70.01 4.21 -20.48
CA GLN A 729 69.07 3.41 -21.28
C GLN A 729 68.22 2.48 -20.41
N ASP A 730 68.55 2.32 -19.13
CA ASP A 730 67.76 1.53 -18.19
C ASP A 730 66.54 2.34 -17.80
N GLY A 731 65.42 2.00 -18.43
CA GLY A 731 64.24 2.81 -18.42
C GLY A 731 63.42 2.80 -17.12
N ASN A 732 64.03 2.76 -15.94
CA ASN A 732 63.26 2.61 -14.69
C ASN A 732 63.32 3.80 -13.73
N ASN A 733 64.16 4.82 -14.00
CA ASN A 733 64.40 5.97 -13.08
C ASN A 733 64.54 7.32 -13.85
N SER A 734 63.62 7.70 -14.74
CA SER A 734 63.85 8.89 -15.62
C SER A 734 63.60 10.26 -14.97
N LEU A 735 62.89 10.30 -13.84
CA LEU A 735 62.56 11.52 -13.10
C LEU A 735 63.32 11.69 -11.77
N GLU A 736 64.24 10.80 -11.42
CA GLU A 736 65.07 10.89 -10.21
C GLU A 736 66.17 11.97 -10.35
N GLY A 737 65.79 13.24 -10.25
CA GLY A 737 66.73 14.34 -10.09
C GLY A 737 66.91 14.72 -8.63
N GLU A 738 67.97 14.26 -7.95
CA GLU A 738 68.38 14.86 -6.65
C GLU A 738 68.99 16.28 -6.82
N SER A 739 69.15 16.76 -8.06
CA SER A 739 69.76 18.05 -8.37
C SER A 739 69.25 18.62 -9.69
N PHE A 740 68.89 19.91 -9.69
CA PHE A 740 68.72 20.70 -10.91
C PHE A 740 69.93 20.51 -11.82
N GLN A 741 69.70 20.24 -13.12
CA GLN A 741 70.78 20.21 -14.10
C GLN A 741 71.52 21.56 -14.05
N ASP A 742 72.82 21.49 -13.72
CA ASP A 742 73.71 22.64 -13.64
C ASP A 742 73.62 23.40 -14.98
N PRO A 743 73.33 24.71 -14.98
CA PRO A 743 73.17 25.46 -16.22
C PRO A 743 74.46 25.34 -17.02
N LEU A 744 74.34 24.77 -18.23
CA LEU A 744 75.45 24.63 -19.17
C LEU A 744 76.25 25.93 -19.21
N ALA A 745 77.49 25.86 -18.72
CA ALA A 745 78.41 26.96 -18.75
C ALA A 745 78.56 27.46 -20.19
N ALA A 746 78.24 28.75 -20.39
CA ALA A 746 78.26 29.44 -21.67
C ALA A 746 79.65 29.49 -22.33
#